data_AF-A0A3M1ZZZ3-F1
#
_entry.id   AF-A0A3M1ZZZ3-F1
#
_cell.length_a   1.000
_cell.length_b   1.000
_cell.length_c   1.000
_cell.angle_alpha   90.00
_cell.angle_beta   90.00
_cell.angle_gamma   90.00
#
_symmetry.space_group_name_H-M   'P 1'
#
loop_
_entity.id
_entity.type
_entity.pdbx_description
1 polymer ?
#
loop_
_entity_poly.entity_id
_entity_poly.type
_entity_poly.pdbx_seq_one_letter_code
_entity_poly.pdbx_strand_id
1 'polypeptide(L)'
;MMKAFNKIGFHTSVGGNPTGISDYLKKLDAAGVPFFIKAADAMTGIFEAQEIMRQSNVPHTAVYRRSVRFPGISDYDPDLADYNLEPEAAAEKHWKLHKAHFPADLDPKLTWVETINEPRQQVEWADWLGKVAVHMGQMAIADGFKFAAFGYATGNPDDGAWETDGMLAYLELCQQHPDQLGVALHEYSLKLDNIWFMRGHLIGRFEELFRTCDRHKIKRPKVLITEWGWTHNRVPAPEIAMKHIREVAEYYAQFPELLGAAIWYLGGGFGGIANFAQKLIKPVTEFSIQTTFDIPDPDTPVSLPVRPPMTPEPAPPPSGTESPPAMPNATFIRDITIPDDSRLPVGSTFTKKWLVENSGNVAWTADYKLVHVSGQPMTDQTVRDLPPAQPGEQVEIAIPMRVPNTPGVHISDWRFRDPQGNFFGDFVYTRIIAERPLPTTGIPDSKFIADVTIPDDTKISPGQTFVKTWRVKNVGTRAWGNGFTLEFIGGVAMTEKTSIPLPATPPGQEIDISIPMTAPDIPGDYQGDWRMKDDQGNFFGATLWVRIVVPWQSGLSLTRPLSQRDPLWAKERLGHPGSPKTIGEWGCLVTCFAMVANAFGRNITPLQLNNRMMRTGGFLNLYLTKWNALSSAYQDIVYEGKLEGRSTPDLLKRIDASLAKGWPVTVHVDFTSDTPYTENDQHWVVIVGKDGDDYRINDPWLLPPQEVSLRARYGRPGRPLQDAIISAIFYRPANVQPDVNRETGPITAVSRLATGMNVNPDAPHSNPYTTDDLKGLDWVRFVFKLAARPKVAERNDLSAAFAQYDPIIRAYNRMGIKSLIILNQETVWGNAPWQGNQDWQQYANQLADVAGKIARHYRRYGENVAYEIWNEGDKPHNPASVFVPADRFAIILKKVAAAIRAHAPNSPLVFGGLATGPEESIAYLQQCKNALNGPWPVDAIGIHPYTRWATRAPFDWGQHYGTLAEAFDKYKKAFPDMPFWITEIGVADDREIGAQFYPEIADYMKDVYKYVADRYAKDVPVVIWFAWSDWMRNAGIVDKEGQRKPHIYDAFRLVRNREL
;
A
#
# COMPACT_ATOMS: atom_id res chain seq x y z
N MET A 1 17.20 -24.46 -31.55
CA MET A 1 16.67 -23.10 -31.36
C MET A 1 16.25 -22.57 -32.70
N MET A 2 15.06 -22.02 -32.80
CA MET A 2 14.57 -21.35 -34.01
C MET A 2 14.84 -19.85 -33.89
N LYS A 3 15.02 -19.15 -35.03
CA LYS A 3 15.06 -17.68 -35.05
C LYS A 3 13.64 -17.13 -35.19
N ALA A 4 13.22 -16.35 -34.20
CA ALA A 4 11.98 -15.58 -34.25
C ALA A 4 12.27 -14.12 -34.65
N PHE A 5 11.38 -13.53 -35.43
CA PHE A 5 11.46 -12.12 -35.84
C PHE A 5 10.75 -11.19 -34.86
N ASN A 6 10.99 -9.88 -34.97
CA ASN A 6 10.17 -8.88 -34.28
C ASN A 6 8.71 -8.98 -34.75
N LYS A 7 7.78 -8.90 -33.80
CA LYS A 7 6.33 -9.00 -33.99
C LYS A 7 5.57 -7.69 -33.84
N ILE A 8 6.28 -6.61 -33.47
CA ILE A 8 5.71 -5.28 -33.30
C ILE A 8 5.57 -4.60 -34.67
N GLY A 9 4.33 -4.23 -35.02
CA GLY A 9 3.93 -3.57 -36.27
C GLY A 9 3.08 -2.33 -36.03
N PHE A 10 2.15 -2.00 -36.93
CA PHE A 10 1.42 -0.71 -36.90
C PHE A 10 -0.08 -0.82 -37.20
N HIS A 11 -0.88 0.06 -36.58
CA HIS A 11 -2.31 0.24 -36.84
C HIS A 11 -2.54 1.49 -37.71
N THR A 12 -3.09 1.35 -38.91
CA THR A 12 -3.48 2.44 -39.84
C THR A 12 -5.01 2.65 -39.88
N SER A 13 -5.48 3.71 -40.52
CA SER A 13 -6.92 3.97 -40.75
C SER A 13 -7.13 5.05 -41.82
N VAL A 14 -8.33 5.63 -41.89
CA VAL A 14 -8.67 6.85 -42.62
C VAL A 14 -7.92 8.06 -42.03
N GLY A 15 -7.26 8.83 -42.90
CA GLY A 15 -6.57 10.07 -42.52
C GLY A 15 -5.38 9.85 -41.59
N GLY A 16 -5.11 10.84 -40.72
CA GLY A 16 -3.99 10.79 -39.78
C GLY A 16 -2.63 10.98 -40.47
N ASN A 17 -1.66 10.12 -40.15
CA ASN A 17 -0.29 10.20 -40.64
C ASN A 17 0.36 8.80 -40.83
N PRO A 18 0.00 8.06 -41.90
CA PRO A 18 0.61 6.77 -42.24
C PRO A 18 1.95 6.89 -43.01
N THR A 19 2.58 8.07 -43.05
CA THR A 19 3.77 8.33 -43.88
C THR A 19 4.95 7.46 -43.45
N GLY A 20 5.37 6.55 -44.33
CA GLY A 20 6.45 5.58 -44.10
C GLY A 20 5.99 4.12 -44.03
N ILE A 21 4.68 3.83 -43.96
CA ILE A 21 4.17 2.45 -43.92
C ILE A 21 4.57 1.65 -45.18
N SER A 22 4.50 2.26 -46.37
CA SER A 22 4.95 1.61 -47.62
C SER A 22 6.42 1.18 -47.59
N ASP A 23 7.26 2.03 -46.98
CA ASP A 23 8.68 1.77 -46.76
C ASP A 23 8.90 0.63 -45.75
N TYR A 24 8.12 0.59 -44.67
CA TYR A 24 8.12 -0.50 -43.68
C TYR A 24 7.76 -1.84 -44.33
N LEU A 25 6.63 -1.93 -45.06
CA LEU A 25 6.19 -3.17 -45.70
C LEU A 25 7.25 -3.71 -46.67
N LYS A 26 7.71 -2.88 -47.63
CA LYS A 26 8.66 -3.28 -48.68
C LYS A 26 10.04 -3.65 -48.14
N LYS A 27 10.54 -2.94 -47.11
CA LYS A 27 11.88 -3.20 -46.56
C LYS A 27 11.92 -4.44 -45.67
N LEU A 28 10.81 -4.82 -45.05
CA LEU A 28 10.71 -6.07 -44.31
C LEU A 28 10.60 -7.28 -45.25
N ASP A 29 9.72 -7.23 -46.25
CA ASP A 29 9.61 -8.28 -47.27
C ASP A 29 10.95 -8.52 -48.01
N ALA A 30 11.58 -7.45 -48.52
CA ALA A 30 12.88 -7.55 -49.19
C ALA A 30 14.04 -8.03 -48.28
N ALA A 31 13.84 -8.06 -46.96
CA ALA A 31 14.78 -8.62 -45.99
C ALA A 31 14.39 -10.03 -45.51
N GLY A 32 13.28 -10.60 -46.01
CA GLY A 32 12.74 -11.89 -45.56
C GLY A 32 12.04 -11.84 -44.18
N VAL A 33 11.70 -10.66 -43.69
CA VAL A 33 11.16 -10.42 -42.34
C VAL A 33 9.63 -10.26 -42.39
N PRO A 34 8.86 -11.01 -41.57
CA PRO A 34 7.43 -10.79 -41.44
C PRO A 34 7.07 -9.39 -40.95
N PHE A 35 6.10 -8.73 -41.59
CA PHE A 35 5.43 -7.55 -41.05
C PHE A 35 4.09 -7.91 -40.39
N PHE A 36 3.63 -7.07 -39.47
CA PHE A 36 2.28 -7.08 -38.92
C PHE A 36 1.62 -5.72 -39.16
N ILE A 37 0.41 -5.71 -39.71
CA ILE A 37 -0.33 -4.47 -39.96
C ILE A 37 -1.82 -4.65 -39.74
N LYS A 38 -2.44 -3.74 -38.98
CA LYS A 38 -3.90 -3.58 -38.87
C LYS A 38 -4.32 -2.32 -39.61
N ALA A 39 -5.50 -2.32 -40.25
CA ALA A 39 -6.22 -1.09 -40.56
C ALA A 39 -7.66 -1.12 -40.05
N ALA A 40 -8.15 0.02 -39.56
CA ALA A 40 -9.59 0.26 -39.37
C ALA A 40 -10.15 1.07 -40.55
N ASP A 41 -11.32 0.69 -41.06
CA ASP A 41 -12.18 1.45 -41.99
C ASP A 41 -11.59 1.89 -43.35
N ALA A 42 -10.32 1.59 -43.60
CA ALA A 42 -9.59 1.91 -44.82
C ALA A 42 -8.63 0.79 -45.21
N MET A 43 -8.36 0.65 -46.51
CA MET A 43 -7.32 -0.25 -47.01
C MET A 43 -5.90 0.36 -46.91
N THR A 44 -5.70 1.39 -46.08
CA THR A 44 -4.43 2.11 -45.87
C THR A 44 -3.34 1.14 -45.42
N GLY A 45 -2.39 0.82 -46.30
CA GLY A 45 -1.35 -0.17 -46.05
C GLY A 45 -1.80 -1.62 -46.29
N ILE A 46 -3.04 -2.00 -45.96
CA ILE A 46 -3.58 -3.35 -46.20
C ILE A 46 -3.60 -3.69 -47.69
N PHE A 47 -3.99 -2.77 -48.57
CA PHE A 47 -3.97 -3.02 -50.02
C PHE A 47 -2.57 -3.45 -50.50
N GLU A 48 -1.54 -2.67 -50.15
CA GLU A 48 -0.15 -2.93 -50.53
C GLU A 48 0.41 -4.18 -49.84
N ALA A 49 0.04 -4.44 -48.59
CA ALA A 49 0.38 -5.67 -47.88
C ALA A 49 -0.16 -6.91 -48.60
N GLN A 50 -1.41 -6.88 -49.09
CA GLN A 50 -1.98 -7.98 -49.87
C GLN A 50 -1.25 -8.20 -51.20
N GLU A 51 -0.88 -7.14 -51.93
CA GLU A 51 -0.13 -7.29 -53.18
C GLU A 51 1.26 -7.92 -52.96
N ILE A 52 1.93 -7.59 -51.85
CA ILE A 52 3.18 -8.24 -51.43
C ILE A 52 2.91 -9.70 -51.05
N MET A 53 1.88 -9.98 -50.25
CA MET A 53 1.50 -11.32 -49.79
C MET A 53 1.08 -12.29 -50.91
N ARG A 54 0.70 -11.80 -52.10
CA ARG A 54 0.46 -12.65 -53.30
C ARG A 54 1.74 -13.03 -54.05
N GLN A 55 2.85 -12.34 -53.79
CA GLN A 55 4.12 -12.47 -54.53
C GLN A 55 5.26 -13.01 -53.66
N SER A 56 5.17 -12.83 -52.34
CA SER A 56 6.16 -13.25 -51.36
C SER A 56 5.79 -14.57 -50.68
N ASN A 57 6.81 -15.33 -50.27
CA ASN A 57 6.67 -16.51 -49.41
C ASN A 57 6.92 -16.18 -47.92
N VAL A 58 7.13 -14.90 -47.57
CA VAL A 58 7.33 -14.47 -46.18
C VAL A 58 5.97 -14.47 -45.45
N PRO A 59 5.85 -15.07 -44.25
CA PRO A 59 4.57 -15.23 -43.55
C PRO A 59 4.12 -13.93 -42.85
N HIS A 60 3.80 -12.91 -43.65
CA HIS A 60 3.24 -11.64 -43.18
C HIS A 60 1.83 -11.80 -42.60
N THR A 61 1.38 -10.84 -41.80
CA THR A 61 0.01 -10.80 -41.27
C THR A 61 -0.63 -9.42 -41.47
N ALA A 62 -1.80 -9.41 -42.10
CA ALA A 62 -2.66 -8.25 -42.29
C ALA A 62 -4.00 -8.44 -41.55
N VAL A 63 -4.52 -7.36 -40.94
CA VAL A 63 -5.80 -7.35 -40.21
C VAL A 63 -6.65 -6.15 -40.67
N TYR A 64 -7.95 -6.37 -40.89
CA TYR A 64 -8.92 -5.32 -41.20
C TYR A 64 -10.06 -5.30 -40.18
N ARG A 65 -10.35 -4.12 -39.62
CA ARG A 65 -11.53 -3.84 -38.79
C ARG A 65 -12.44 -2.81 -39.47
N ARG A 66 -13.74 -2.86 -39.17
CA ARG A 66 -14.70 -1.80 -39.54
C ARG A 66 -15.37 -1.24 -38.27
N SER A 67 -15.20 0.06 -38.01
CA SER A 67 -15.86 0.79 -36.91
C SER A 67 -16.86 1.85 -37.38
N VAL A 68 -16.93 2.17 -38.68
CA VAL A 68 -17.93 3.13 -39.20
C VAL A 68 -19.27 2.46 -39.53
N ARG A 69 -20.35 3.07 -39.03
CA ARG A 69 -21.75 2.59 -39.17
C ARG A 69 -22.09 2.22 -40.61
N PHE A 70 -22.99 1.25 -40.76
CA PHE A 70 -23.40 0.75 -42.06
C PHE A 70 -24.28 1.78 -42.80
N PRO A 71 -24.02 2.08 -44.09
CA PRO A 71 -24.82 3.04 -44.85
C PRO A 71 -26.32 2.70 -44.83
N GLY A 72 -27.15 3.69 -44.47
CA GLY A 72 -28.61 3.51 -44.32
C GLY A 72 -29.07 2.85 -43.03
N ILE A 73 -28.17 2.47 -42.11
CA ILE A 73 -28.50 1.84 -40.82
C ILE A 73 -27.84 2.66 -39.71
N SER A 74 -28.56 3.67 -39.21
CA SER A 74 -28.06 4.59 -38.17
C SER A 74 -27.91 3.93 -36.81
N ASP A 75 -28.79 2.98 -36.47
CA ASP A 75 -29.04 2.56 -35.09
C ASP A 75 -28.30 1.28 -34.69
N TYR A 76 -27.43 0.77 -35.56
CA TYR A 76 -26.62 -0.43 -35.32
C TYR A 76 -25.14 -0.08 -35.10
N ASP A 77 -24.50 -0.77 -34.17
CA ASP A 77 -23.10 -0.61 -33.84
C ASP A 77 -22.24 -1.62 -34.64
N PRO A 78 -21.27 -1.19 -35.45
CA PRO A 78 -20.41 -2.11 -36.17
C PRO A 78 -19.39 -2.82 -35.28
N ASP A 79 -18.98 -2.26 -34.14
CA ASP A 79 -17.98 -2.90 -33.27
C ASP A 79 -18.61 -3.95 -32.32
N LEU A 80 -19.96 -4.00 -32.20
CA LEU A 80 -20.67 -4.82 -31.21
C LEU A 80 -21.83 -5.64 -31.81
N ALA A 81 -21.88 -6.92 -31.45
CA ALA A 81 -23.05 -7.77 -31.68
C ALA A 81 -24.25 -7.32 -30.83
N ASP A 82 -25.46 -7.64 -31.27
CA ASP A 82 -26.70 -7.14 -30.66
C ASP A 82 -27.10 -7.96 -29.43
N TYR A 83 -26.67 -7.50 -28.25
CA TYR A 83 -26.95 -8.11 -26.94
C TYR A 83 -28.45 -8.25 -26.56
N ASN A 84 -29.37 -7.78 -27.40
CA ASN A 84 -30.82 -7.97 -27.21
C ASN A 84 -31.36 -9.19 -28.00
N LEU A 85 -30.49 -9.92 -28.70
CA LEU A 85 -30.81 -11.12 -29.47
C LEU A 85 -30.11 -12.35 -28.88
N GLU A 86 -30.64 -13.54 -29.18
CA GLU A 86 -29.95 -14.80 -28.92
C GLU A 86 -28.64 -14.89 -29.73
N PRO A 87 -27.60 -15.59 -29.23
CA PRO A 87 -26.25 -15.57 -29.84
C PRO A 87 -26.21 -15.88 -31.35
N GLU A 88 -26.99 -16.86 -31.82
CA GLU A 88 -27.06 -17.25 -33.23
C GLU A 88 -27.65 -16.13 -34.10
N ALA A 89 -28.75 -15.51 -33.66
CA ALA A 89 -29.40 -14.41 -34.37
C ALA A 89 -28.58 -13.11 -34.32
N ALA A 90 -27.88 -12.86 -33.20
CA ALA A 90 -26.91 -11.79 -33.08
C ALA A 90 -25.75 -11.97 -34.06
N ALA A 91 -25.20 -13.19 -34.14
CA ALA A 91 -24.13 -13.56 -35.06
C ALA A 91 -24.54 -13.43 -36.53
N GLU A 92 -25.69 -13.99 -36.94
CA GLU A 92 -26.15 -13.89 -38.35
C GLU A 92 -26.31 -12.43 -38.77
N LYS A 93 -27.00 -11.62 -37.93
CA LYS A 93 -27.19 -10.18 -38.16
C LYS A 93 -25.85 -9.45 -38.29
N HIS A 94 -24.91 -9.69 -37.38
CA HIS A 94 -23.64 -8.98 -37.31
C HIS A 94 -22.67 -9.38 -38.44
N TRP A 95 -22.56 -10.68 -38.77
CA TRP A 95 -21.74 -11.16 -39.89
C TRP A 95 -22.28 -10.71 -41.25
N LYS A 96 -23.60 -10.81 -41.46
CA LYS A 96 -24.26 -10.43 -42.71
C LYS A 96 -24.11 -8.94 -43.02
N LEU A 97 -24.17 -8.09 -41.99
CA LEU A 97 -23.89 -6.65 -42.12
C LEU A 97 -22.43 -6.37 -42.45
N HIS A 98 -21.48 -7.05 -41.80
CA HIS A 98 -20.06 -6.94 -42.11
C HIS A 98 -19.73 -7.37 -43.53
N LYS A 99 -20.13 -8.58 -43.92
CA LYS A 99 -19.89 -9.17 -45.25
C LYS A 99 -20.41 -8.30 -46.39
N ALA A 100 -21.55 -7.63 -46.20
CA ALA A 100 -22.13 -6.72 -47.18
C ALA A 100 -21.37 -5.38 -47.32
N HIS A 101 -20.45 -5.05 -46.40
CA HIS A 101 -19.78 -3.75 -46.31
C HIS A 101 -18.27 -3.82 -46.04
N PHE A 102 -17.64 -4.98 -46.24
CA PHE A 102 -16.19 -5.07 -46.39
C PHE A 102 -15.75 -4.41 -47.72
N PRO A 103 -14.52 -3.86 -47.81
CA PRO A 103 -13.99 -3.32 -49.07
C PRO A 103 -13.93 -4.41 -50.16
N ALA A 104 -14.26 -4.06 -51.40
CA ALA A 104 -14.23 -5.01 -52.52
C ALA A 104 -12.81 -5.54 -52.83
N ASP A 105 -11.79 -4.76 -52.48
CA ASP A 105 -10.36 -5.11 -52.64
C ASP A 105 -9.79 -5.89 -51.43
N LEU A 106 -10.63 -6.25 -50.44
CA LEU A 106 -10.22 -7.06 -49.29
C LEU A 106 -10.15 -8.53 -49.70
N ASP A 107 -8.97 -9.14 -49.57
CA ASP A 107 -8.72 -10.53 -49.92
C ASP A 107 -8.96 -11.43 -48.69
N PRO A 108 -10.07 -12.19 -48.63
CA PRO A 108 -10.50 -12.91 -47.42
C PRO A 108 -9.54 -14.03 -47.01
N LYS A 109 -8.65 -14.45 -47.93
CA LYS A 109 -7.65 -15.51 -47.70
C LYS A 109 -6.32 -14.97 -47.19
N LEU A 110 -6.06 -13.67 -47.33
CA LEU A 110 -4.80 -13.03 -46.90
C LEU A 110 -4.99 -12.21 -45.62
N THR A 111 -6.10 -11.48 -45.52
CA THR A 111 -6.35 -10.53 -44.43
C THR A 111 -7.33 -11.11 -43.41
N TRP A 112 -6.97 -11.05 -42.12
CA TRP A 112 -7.87 -11.37 -41.01
C TRP A 112 -8.92 -10.26 -40.84
N VAL A 113 -10.19 -10.62 -40.67
CA VAL A 113 -11.22 -9.65 -40.26
C VAL A 113 -11.48 -9.70 -38.76
N GLU A 114 -11.45 -8.53 -38.14
CA GLU A 114 -11.86 -8.26 -36.75
C GLU A 114 -13.19 -7.50 -36.81
N THR A 115 -14.26 -8.07 -36.26
CA THR A 115 -15.62 -7.49 -36.34
C THR A 115 -16.23 -7.19 -34.97
N ILE A 116 -15.76 -7.86 -33.92
CA ILE A 116 -16.14 -7.54 -32.53
C ILE A 116 -14.96 -6.78 -31.94
N ASN A 117 -15.23 -5.67 -31.25
CA ASN A 117 -14.23 -4.78 -30.71
C ASN A 117 -14.74 -4.09 -29.42
N GLU A 118 -13.89 -4.11 -28.39
CA GLU A 118 -14.19 -3.60 -27.04
C GLU A 118 -15.57 -4.00 -26.46
N PRO A 119 -15.95 -5.31 -26.49
CA PRO A 119 -17.24 -5.79 -26.00
C PRO A 119 -17.38 -5.79 -24.48
N ARG A 120 -18.56 -6.19 -23.99
CA ARG A 120 -18.88 -6.27 -22.56
C ARG A 120 -17.87 -7.14 -21.81
N GLN A 121 -17.59 -6.72 -20.58
CA GLN A 121 -16.41 -7.13 -19.81
C GLN A 121 -16.75 -8.28 -18.84
N GLN A 122 -17.99 -8.29 -18.36
CA GLN A 122 -18.49 -9.18 -17.32
C GLN A 122 -18.61 -10.63 -17.78
N VAL A 123 -18.34 -11.56 -16.87
CA VAL A 123 -18.31 -13.01 -17.11
C VAL A 123 -19.63 -13.55 -17.70
N GLU A 124 -20.79 -13.02 -17.31
CA GLU A 124 -22.08 -13.47 -17.88
C GLU A 124 -22.25 -13.10 -19.36
N TRP A 125 -21.56 -12.07 -19.86
CA TRP A 125 -21.52 -11.74 -21.28
C TRP A 125 -20.43 -12.48 -22.04
N ALA A 126 -19.40 -13.01 -21.36
CA ALA A 126 -18.36 -13.81 -22.00
C ALA A 126 -18.92 -15.11 -22.61
N ASP A 127 -19.82 -15.80 -21.91
CA ASP A 127 -20.48 -17.00 -22.44
C ASP A 127 -21.33 -16.71 -23.70
N TRP A 128 -22.13 -15.63 -23.65
CA TRP A 128 -22.93 -15.15 -24.79
C TRP A 128 -22.04 -14.75 -25.97
N LEU A 129 -20.94 -14.01 -25.71
CA LEU A 129 -19.96 -13.59 -26.71
C LEU A 129 -19.25 -14.79 -27.34
N GLY A 130 -18.85 -15.78 -26.55
CA GLY A 130 -18.24 -17.02 -27.04
C GLY A 130 -19.17 -17.77 -28.00
N LYS A 131 -20.46 -17.88 -27.65
CA LYS A 131 -21.50 -18.46 -28.52
C LYS A 131 -21.67 -17.65 -29.82
N VAL A 132 -21.71 -16.31 -29.76
CA VAL A 132 -21.69 -15.45 -30.97
C VAL A 132 -20.45 -15.76 -31.82
N ALA A 133 -19.27 -15.84 -31.22
CA ALA A 133 -18.01 -16.09 -31.94
C ALA A 133 -17.95 -17.48 -32.59
N VAL A 134 -18.55 -18.52 -31.98
CA VAL A 134 -18.72 -19.84 -32.61
C VAL A 134 -19.53 -19.72 -33.91
N HIS A 135 -20.73 -19.13 -33.86
CA HIS A 135 -21.59 -18.96 -35.04
C HIS A 135 -20.94 -18.07 -36.11
N MET A 136 -20.28 -16.97 -35.70
CA MET A 136 -19.54 -16.11 -36.62
C MET A 136 -18.33 -16.82 -37.25
N GLY A 137 -17.59 -17.61 -36.48
CA GLY A 137 -16.47 -18.41 -36.97
C GLY A 137 -16.92 -19.44 -38.01
N GLN A 138 -18.04 -20.13 -37.76
CA GLN A 138 -18.62 -21.07 -38.72
C GLN A 138 -19.00 -20.39 -40.05
N MET A 139 -19.63 -19.21 -40.00
CA MET A 139 -19.95 -18.45 -41.22
C MET A 139 -18.70 -17.90 -41.93
N ALA A 140 -17.71 -17.42 -41.18
CA ALA A 140 -16.43 -16.96 -41.74
C ALA A 140 -15.68 -18.09 -42.44
N ILE A 141 -15.66 -19.30 -41.88
CA ILE A 141 -15.10 -20.49 -42.52
C ILE A 141 -15.85 -20.82 -43.82
N ALA A 142 -17.18 -20.86 -43.78
CA ALA A 142 -18.02 -21.15 -44.94
C ALA A 142 -17.87 -20.13 -46.08
N ASP A 143 -17.63 -18.86 -45.73
CA ASP A 143 -17.38 -17.76 -46.66
C ASP A 143 -15.91 -17.61 -47.09
N GLY A 144 -15.00 -18.46 -46.56
CA GLY A 144 -13.59 -18.48 -46.93
C GLY A 144 -12.74 -17.34 -46.35
N PHE A 145 -13.21 -16.70 -45.27
CA PHE A 145 -12.49 -15.65 -44.54
C PHE A 145 -11.55 -16.22 -43.47
N LYS A 146 -10.55 -15.41 -43.11
CA LYS A 146 -9.84 -15.44 -41.82
C LYS A 146 -10.57 -14.50 -40.84
N PHE A 147 -10.94 -14.96 -39.65
CA PHE A 147 -11.71 -14.18 -38.66
C PHE A 147 -11.08 -14.27 -37.26
N ALA A 148 -11.10 -13.17 -36.51
CA ALA A 148 -10.71 -13.14 -35.11
C ALA A 148 -11.67 -12.33 -34.23
N ALA A 149 -12.10 -12.92 -33.12
CA ALA A 149 -12.83 -12.24 -32.04
C ALA A 149 -11.88 -12.02 -30.85
N PHE A 150 -11.87 -10.92 -30.10
CA PHE A 150 -13.01 -10.05 -29.78
C PHE A 150 -12.63 -8.56 -29.74
N GLY A 151 -11.42 -8.18 -30.17
CA GLY A 151 -10.86 -6.85 -29.95
C GLY A 151 -10.92 -6.45 -28.46
N TYR A 152 -10.63 -7.42 -27.58
CA TYR A 152 -10.95 -7.31 -26.15
C TYR A 152 -10.12 -6.19 -25.50
N ALA A 153 -10.80 -5.12 -25.07
CA ALA A 153 -10.20 -3.93 -24.48
C ALA A 153 -9.22 -4.28 -23.35
N THR A 154 -8.11 -3.55 -23.28
CA THR A 154 -7.07 -3.71 -22.26
C THR A 154 -7.63 -3.84 -20.84
N GLY A 155 -7.31 -4.94 -20.18
CA GLY A 155 -7.81 -5.31 -18.85
C GLY A 155 -9.08 -6.18 -18.82
N ASN A 156 -9.67 -6.54 -19.96
CA ASN A 156 -10.90 -7.33 -20.06
C ASN A 156 -10.73 -8.47 -21.08
N PRO A 157 -11.27 -9.68 -20.88
CA PRO A 157 -12.41 -9.97 -20.01
C PRO A 157 -12.03 -10.26 -18.54
N ASP A 158 -13.04 -10.31 -17.70
CA ASP A 158 -12.96 -10.57 -16.26
C ASP A 158 -12.48 -12.01 -15.92
N ASP A 159 -12.04 -12.22 -14.67
CA ASP A 159 -11.54 -13.51 -14.18
C ASP A 159 -12.57 -14.64 -14.39
N GLY A 160 -12.15 -15.73 -15.05
CA GLY A 160 -12.99 -16.88 -15.38
C GLY A 160 -13.76 -16.78 -16.69
N ALA A 161 -13.76 -15.63 -17.39
CA ALA A 161 -14.49 -15.46 -18.65
C ALA A 161 -14.10 -16.48 -19.74
N TRP A 162 -12.80 -16.77 -19.89
CA TRP A 162 -12.31 -17.77 -20.85
C TRP A 162 -12.72 -19.21 -20.51
N GLU A 163 -13.10 -19.47 -19.25
CA GLU A 163 -13.52 -20.80 -18.76
C GLU A 163 -15.03 -21.05 -18.96
N THR A 164 -15.77 -20.12 -19.58
CA THR A 164 -17.20 -20.29 -19.88
C THR A 164 -17.43 -21.21 -21.08
N ASP A 165 -18.50 -22.02 -21.05
CA ASP A 165 -18.83 -23.00 -22.11
C ASP A 165 -18.77 -22.41 -23.52
N GLY A 166 -19.35 -21.22 -23.73
CA GLY A 166 -19.31 -20.52 -25.02
C GLY A 166 -17.90 -20.11 -25.46
N MET A 167 -17.04 -19.68 -24.54
CA MET A 167 -15.65 -19.32 -24.85
C MET A 167 -14.82 -20.57 -25.15
N LEU A 168 -14.93 -21.62 -24.33
CA LEU A 168 -14.26 -22.90 -24.58
C LEU A 168 -14.67 -23.49 -25.94
N ALA A 169 -15.95 -23.45 -26.30
CA ALA A 169 -16.42 -23.89 -27.62
C ALA A 169 -15.83 -23.07 -28.79
N TYR A 170 -15.62 -21.75 -28.63
CA TYR A 170 -14.93 -20.95 -29.65
C TYR A 170 -13.44 -21.32 -29.76
N LEU A 171 -12.78 -21.61 -28.63
CA LEU A 171 -11.37 -22.03 -28.60
C LEU A 171 -11.19 -23.44 -29.20
N GLU A 172 -12.13 -24.36 -28.98
CA GLU A 172 -12.18 -25.65 -29.67
C GLU A 172 -12.38 -25.50 -31.19
N LEU A 173 -13.20 -24.54 -31.64
CA LEU A 173 -13.36 -24.23 -33.06
C LEU A 173 -12.08 -23.61 -33.65
N CYS A 174 -11.37 -22.77 -32.90
CA CYS A 174 -10.06 -22.24 -33.27
C CYS A 174 -9.00 -23.35 -33.40
N GLN A 175 -9.02 -24.35 -32.52
CA GLN A 175 -8.17 -25.55 -32.64
C GLN A 175 -8.44 -26.34 -33.94
N GLN A 176 -9.70 -26.41 -34.37
CA GLN A 176 -10.11 -27.12 -35.58
C GLN A 176 -9.73 -26.36 -36.88
N HIS A 177 -9.74 -25.03 -36.83
CA HIS A 177 -9.48 -24.16 -37.99
C HIS A 177 -8.37 -23.12 -37.74
N PRO A 178 -7.15 -23.51 -37.33
CA PRO A 178 -6.12 -22.58 -36.80
C PRO A 178 -5.54 -21.61 -37.84
N ASP A 179 -5.74 -21.88 -39.13
CA ASP A 179 -5.34 -20.99 -40.23
C ASP A 179 -6.46 -20.02 -40.66
N GLN A 180 -7.68 -20.17 -40.11
CA GLN A 180 -8.83 -19.30 -40.40
C GLN A 180 -9.41 -18.62 -39.15
N LEU A 181 -9.19 -19.15 -37.94
CA LEU A 181 -9.74 -18.63 -36.70
C LEU A 181 -8.66 -18.32 -35.66
N GLY A 182 -8.88 -17.29 -34.87
CA GLY A 182 -7.96 -16.83 -33.83
C GLY A 182 -8.59 -15.80 -32.89
N VAL A 183 -7.81 -15.30 -31.93
CA VAL A 183 -8.26 -14.37 -30.89
C VAL A 183 -7.61 -12.99 -31.05
N ALA A 184 -8.44 -11.94 -31.02
CA ALA A 184 -8.02 -10.54 -31.08
C ALA A 184 -8.11 -9.86 -29.69
N LEU A 185 -7.03 -9.20 -29.27
CA LEU A 185 -6.87 -8.56 -27.96
C LEU A 185 -6.28 -7.15 -28.08
N HIS A 186 -6.61 -6.24 -27.16
CA HIS A 186 -5.90 -4.97 -26.95
C HIS A 186 -4.96 -5.07 -25.73
N GLU A 187 -3.75 -4.51 -25.84
CA GLU A 187 -2.75 -4.45 -24.76
C GLU A 187 -2.10 -3.06 -24.59
N TYR A 188 -2.44 -2.33 -23.53
CA TYR A 188 -1.93 -0.98 -23.26
C TYR A 188 -1.35 -0.86 -21.84
N SER A 189 -0.13 -0.35 -21.70
CA SER A 189 0.47 -0.18 -20.36
C SER A 189 -0.06 1.02 -19.58
N LEU A 190 -0.89 1.89 -20.16
CA LEU A 190 -1.51 3.07 -19.54
C LEU A 190 -0.53 4.09 -18.89
N LYS A 191 0.79 3.86 -18.96
CA LYS A 191 1.87 4.72 -18.44
C LYS A 191 2.96 4.88 -19.51
N LEU A 192 3.43 6.10 -19.74
CA LEU A 192 4.42 6.38 -20.80
C LEU A 192 5.85 5.91 -20.47
N ASP A 193 6.16 5.77 -19.18
CA ASP A 193 7.49 5.47 -18.66
C ASP A 193 7.68 4.01 -18.21
N ASN A 194 6.64 3.18 -18.33
CA ASN A 194 6.69 1.76 -18.00
C ASN A 194 5.77 0.95 -18.92
N ILE A 195 6.35 0.22 -19.89
CA ILE A 195 5.58 -0.70 -20.77
C ILE A 195 5.09 -1.96 -20.04
N TRP A 196 5.73 -2.35 -18.93
CA TRP A 196 5.38 -3.55 -18.16
C TRP A 196 4.37 -3.29 -17.04
N PHE A 197 3.71 -2.13 -17.06
CA PHE A 197 2.69 -1.82 -16.07
C PHE A 197 1.55 -2.86 -16.13
N MET A 198 1.23 -3.45 -14.96
CA MET A 198 0.27 -4.54 -14.82
C MET A 198 0.50 -5.68 -15.83
N ARG A 199 1.76 -6.12 -16.01
CA ARG A 199 2.10 -7.33 -16.78
C ARG A 199 1.28 -8.54 -16.30
N GLY A 200 0.79 -9.33 -17.25
CA GLY A 200 -0.14 -10.44 -17.06
C GLY A 200 -1.62 -10.03 -17.02
N HIS A 201 -1.94 -8.72 -17.02
CA HIS A 201 -3.31 -8.20 -16.97
C HIS A 201 -3.58 -7.13 -18.04
N LEU A 202 -2.63 -6.22 -18.32
CA LEU A 202 -2.73 -5.22 -19.40
C LEU A 202 -1.75 -5.45 -20.56
N ILE A 203 -0.63 -6.10 -20.30
CA ILE A 203 0.44 -6.45 -21.26
C ILE A 203 0.86 -7.89 -20.98
N GLY A 204 0.90 -8.78 -21.97
CA GLY A 204 1.00 -10.23 -21.77
C GLY A 204 -0.33 -10.85 -21.34
N ARG A 205 -1.44 -10.37 -21.91
CA ARG A 205 -2.82 -10.74 -21.55
C ARG A 205 -3.22 -12.09 -22.12
N PHE A 206 -2.64 -12.44 -23.27
CA PHE A 206 -2.77 -13.77 -23.89
C PHE A 206 -2.26 -14.91 -23.00
N GLU A 207 -1.46 -14.61 -21.97
CA GLU A 207 -0.97 -15.64 -21.03
C GLU A 207 -2.12 -16.38 -20.34
N GLU A 208 -3.18 -15.70 -19.90
CA GLU A 208 -4.28 -16.39 -19.20
C GLU A 208 -5.19 -17.17 -20.16
N LEU A 209 -5.41 -16.64 -21.37
CA LEU A 209 -6.01 -17.39 -22.47
C LEU A 209 -5.24 -18.69 -22.73
N PHE A 210 -3.90 -18.64 -22.75
CA PHE A 210 -3.08 -19.84 -22.91
C PHE A 210 -3.14 -20.75 -21.68
N ARG A 211 -3.23 -20.23 -20.45
CA ARG A 211 -3.49 -21.06 -19.24
C ARG A 211 -4.83 -21.78 -19.33
N THR A 212 -5.90 -21.13 -19.80
CA THR A 212 -7.20 -21.76 -20.06
C THR A 212 -7.06 -22.88 -21.11
N CYS A 213 -6.44 -22.60 -22.26
CA CYS A 213 -6.20 -23.61 -23.28
C CYS A 213 -5.42 -24.81 -22.72
N ASP A 214 -4.33 -24.56 -21.99
CA ASP A 214 -3.50 -25.59 -21.37
C ASP A 214 -4.29 -26.39 -20.28
N ARG A 215 -5.13 -25.73 -19.47
CA ARG A 215 -6.02 -26.37 -18.48
C ARG A 215 -7.00 -27.35 -19.14
N HIS A 216 -7.69 -26.89 -20.18
CA HIS A 216 -8.73 -27.66 -20.90
C HIS A 216 -8.17 -28.58 -21.99
N LYS A 217 -6.85 -28.57 -22.20
CA LYS A 217 -6.13 -29.35 -23.24
C LYS A 217 -6.52 -28.96 -24.66
N ILE A 218 -7.01 -27.73 -24.84
CA ILE A 218 -7.26 -27.12 -26.14
C ILE A 218 -5.93 -26.59 -26.66
N LYS A 219 -5.62 -26.83 -27.93
CA LYS A 219 -4.46 -26.22 -28.59
C LYS A 219 -4.65 -24.70 -28.65
N ARG A 220 -3.71 -23.97 -28.04
CA ARG A 220 -3.67 -22.50 -27.99
C ARG A 220 -3.96 -21.88 -29.37
N PRO A 221 -4.93 -20.94 -29.47
CA PRO A 221 -5.33 -20.34 -30.74
C PRO A 221 -4.26 -19.38 -31.27
N LYS A 222 -4.34 -19.01 -32.55
CA LYS A 222 -3.58 -17.86 -33.05
C LYS A 222 -4.07 -16.58 -32.36
N VAL A 223 -3.15 -15.73 -31.91
CA VAL A 223 -3.47 -14.46 -31.24
C VAL A 223 -2.98 -13.28 -32.07
N LEU A 224 -3.80 -12.24 -32.14
CA LEU A 224 -3.50 -10.96 -32.77
C LEU A 224 -3.68 -9.88 -31.69
N ILE A 225 -2.61 -9.19 -31.30
CA ILE A 225 -2.76 -8.00 -30.46
C ILE A 225 -3.07 -6.85 -31.41
N THR A 226 -4.35 -6.64 -31.64
CA THR A 226 -4.83 -5.78 -32.71
C THR A 226 -4.59 -4.31 -32.40
N GLU A 227 -4.46 -3.90 -31.12
CA GLU A 227 -4.02 -2.55 -30.73
C GLU A 227 -3.07 -2.61 -29.50
N TRP A 228 -1.91 -1.94 -29.59
CA TRP A 228 -0.79 -2.08 -28.64
C TRP A 228 -0.09 -0.75 -28.27
N GLY A 229 0.31 -0.61 -27.00
CA GLY A 229 1.36 0.33 -26.57
C GLY A 229 1.16 0.96 -25.19
N TRP A 230 1.14 2.30 -25.11
CA TRP A 230 1.18 3.06 -23.85
C TRP A 230 -0.18 3.66 -23.44
N THR A 231 -0.46 4.94 -23.74
CA THR A 231 -1.71 5.62 -23.32
C THR A 231 -2.59 5.98 -24.52
N HIS A 232 -3.89 6.15 -24.26
CA HIS A 232 -4.93 6.41 -25.28
C HIS A 232 -4.74 7.64 -26.18
N ASN A 233 -3.73 8.47 -25.92
CA ASN A 233 -3.44 9.69 -26.69
C ASN A 233 -1.95 10.05 -26.80
N ARG A 234 -1.02 9.23 -26.30
CA ARG A 234 0.42 9.51 -26.31
C ARG A 234 1.26 8.24 -26.53
N VAL A 235 2.33 8.42 -27.28
CA VAL A 235 3.45 7.49 -27.44
C VAL A 235 4.70 8.20 -26.88
N PRO A 236 5.62 7.49 -26.18
CA PRO A 236 6.84 8.11 -25.64
C PRO A 236 7.77 8.66 -26.73
N ALA A 237 8.80 9.40 -26.31
CA ALA A 237 9.89 9.77 -27.22
C ALA A 237 10.52 8.50 -27.85
N PRO A 238 10.93 8.51 -29.14
CA PRO A 238 11.36 7.30 -29.84
C PRO A 238 12.45 6.50 -29.14
N GLU A 239 13.34 7.16 -28.41
CA GLU A 239 14.44 6.56 -27.66
C GLU A 239 13.91 5.67 -26.51
N ILE A 240 12.87 6.15 -25.80
CA ILE A 240 12.18 5.44 -24.71
C ILE A 240 11.27 4.36 -25.29
N ALA A 241 10.50 4.70 -26.34
CA ALA A 241 9.60 3.77 -27.01
C ALA A 241 10.37 2.57 -27.60
N MET A 242 11.56 2.78 -28.18
CA MET A 242 12.38 1.69 -28.73
C MET A 242 13.04 0.83 -27.65
N LYS A 243 13.30 1.33 -26.44
CA LYS A 243 13.68 0.47 -25.30
C LYS A 243 12.54 -0.47 -24.94
N HIS A 244 11.35 0.07 -24.74
CA HIS A 244 10.13 -0.69 -24.46
C HIS A 244 9.78 -1.71 -25.56
N ILE A 245 9.89 -1.32 -26.84
CA ILE A 245 9.64 -2.21 -27.99
C ILE A 245 10.65 -3.37 -28.04
N ARG A 246 11.93 -3.14 -27.70
CA ARG A 246 12.93 -4.22 -27.64
C ARG A 246 12.56 -5.29 -26.61
N GLU A 247 12.26 -4.85 -25.39
CA GLU A 247 11.90 -5.75 -24.27
C GLU A 247 10.62 -6.56 -24.58
N VAL A 248 9.59 -5.93 -25.15
CA VAL A 248 8.34 -6.62 -25.47
C VAL A 248 8.46 -7.47 -26.74
N ALA A 249 9.25 -7.07 -27.74
CA ALA A 249 9.52 -7.90 -28.92
C ALA A 249 10.25 -9.19 -28.55
N GLU A 250 11.26 -9.12 -27.69
CA GLU A 250 11.99 -10.29 -27.16
C GLU A 250 11.08 -11.23 -26.36
N TYR A 251 10.05 -10.69 -25.70
CA TYR A 251 9.04 -11.49 -25.03
C TYR A 251 8.03 -12.12 -26.00
N TYR A 252 7.40 -11.34 -26.86
CA TYR A 252 6.39 -11.82 -27.84
C TYR A 252 6.98 -12.81 -28.85
N ALA A 253 8.29 -12.74 -29.13
CA ALA A 253 9.00 -13.72 -29.93
C ALA A 253 8.84 -15.17 -29.41
N GLN A 254 8.73 -15.36 -28.09
CA GLN A 254 8.69 -16.66 -27.41
C GLN A 254 7.37 -17.44 -27.61
N PHE A 255 6.36 -16.84 -28.24
CA PHE A 255 5.01 -17.42 -28.40
C PHE A 255 4.63 -17.58 -29.88
N PRO A 256 4.93 -18.70 -30.56
CA PRO A 256 4.61 -18.93 -31.99
C PRO A 256 3.11 -18.80 -32.37
N GLU A 257 2.23 -18.79 -31.38
CA GLU A 257 0.80 -18.57 -31.47
C GLU A 257 0.45 -17.09 -31.70
N LEU A 258 1.23 -16.16 -31.13
CA LEU A 258 1.06 -14.71 -31.30
C LEU A 258 1.61 -14.29 -32.66
N LEU A 259 0.73 -13.83 -33.56
CA LEU A 259 1.05 -13.41 -34.93
C LEU A 259 1.66 -11.99 -34.99
N GLY A 260 1.24 -11.09 -34.09
CA GLY A 260 1.83 -9.77 -33.97
C GLY A 260 1.07 -8.82 -33.06
N ALA A 261 1.63 -7.62 -32.90
CA ALA A 261 1.06 -6.54 -32.10
C ALA A 261 1.19 -5.18 -32.81
N ALA A 262 0.09 -4.47 -33.05
CA ALA A 262 0.09 -3.21 -33.80
C ALA A 262 0.20 -1.98 -32.89
N ILE A 263 1.29 -1.22 -33.02
CA ILE A 263 1.48 0.08 -32.38
C ILE A 263 0.30 1.02 -32.73
N TRP A 264 -0.17 1.73 -31.70
CA TRP A 264 -1.18 2.80 -31.71
C TRP A 264 -1.46 3.49 -33.06
N TYR A 265 -2.76 3.66 -33.27
CA TYR A 265 -3.47 4.29 -34.38
C TYR A 265 -2.73 5.44 -35.10
N LEU A 266 -2.44 5.21 -36.39
CA LEU A 266 -1.93 6.20 -37.34
C LEU A 266 -3.05 6.99 -38.05
N GLY A 267 -4.33 6.75 -37.72
CA GLY A 267 -5.47 7.50 -38.23
C GLY A 267 -5.74 8.84 -37.54
N GLY A 268 -6.78 9.55 -37.98
CA GLY A 268 -7.19 10.83 -37.38
C GLY A 268 -7.91 10.66 -36.03
N GLY A 269 -7.56 11.49 -35.03
CA GLY A 269 -8.24 11.51 -33.72
C GLY A 269 -7.28 11.44 -32.53
N PHE A 270 -7.80 10.93 -31.40
CA PHE A 270 -7.02 10.48 -30.22
C PHE A 270 -5.88 11.42 -29.78
N GLY A 271 -6.17 12.72 -29.68
CA GLY A 271 -5.20 13.73 -29.24
C GLY A 271 -3.96 13.88 -30.14
N GLY A 272 -4.06 13.45 -31.41
CA GLY A 272 -2.99 13.52 -32.42
C GLY A 272 -2.03 12.33 -32.41
N ILE A 273 -2.40 11.19 -31.82
CA ILE A 273 -1.49 10.07 -31.53
C ILE A 273 -0.70 9.55 -32.74
N ALA A 274 -1.28 9.58 -33.93
CA ALA A 274 -0.61 9.26 -35.20
C ALA A 274 0.73 10.00 -35.39
N ASN A 275 0.83 11.27 -35.00
CA ASN A 275 2.06 12.07 -35.14
C ASN A 275 3.14 11.73 -34.10
N PHE A 276 2.84 10.88 -33.12
CA PHE A 276 3.83 10.28 -32.22
C PHE A 276 4.17 8.85 -32.66
N ALA A 277 3.16 8.03 -33.01
CA ALA A 277 3.35 6.67 -33.52
C ALA A 277 4.14 6.62 -34.85
N GLN A 278 3.88 7.55 -35.78
CA GLN A 278 4.57 7.63 -37.07
C GLN A 278 6.10 7.76 -36.93
N LYS A 279 6.58 8.43 -35.88
CA LYS A 279 8.01 8.61 -35.58
C LYS A 279 8.72 7.29 -35.25
N LEU A 280 7.96 6.25 -34.88
CA LEU A 280 8.50 4.92 -34.61
C LEU A 280 8.66 4.08 -35.88
N ILE A 281 8.04 4.42 -37.01
CA ILE A 281 8.07 3.59 -38.22
C ILE A 281 9.51 3.31 -38.67
N LYS A 282 10.34 4.34 -38.85
CA LYS A 282 11.75 4.16 -39.24
C LYS A 282 12.55 3.29 -38.26
N PRO A 283 12.65 3.61 -36.95
CA PRO A 283 13.45 2.80 -36.04
C PRO A 283 12.88 1.40 -35.77
N VAL A 284 11.57 1.18 -35.90
CA VAL A 284 10.97 -0.17 -35.84
C VAL A 284 11.34 -0.97 -37.10
N THR A 285 11.27 -0.40 -38.31
CA THR A 285 11.75 -1.06 -39.54
C THR A 285 13.21 -1.47 -39.41
N GLU A 286 14.07 -0.54 -38.97
CA GLU A 286 15.51 -0.79 -38.81
C GLU A 286 15.79 -1.86 -37.73
N PHE A 287 15.05 -1.83 -36.62
CA PHE A 287 15.13 -2.84 -35.56
C PHE A 287 14.70 -4.23 -36.04
N SER A 288 13.57 -4.34 -36.75
CA SER A 288 13.05 -5.61 -37.28
C SER A 288 13.99 -6.27 -38.29
N ILE A 289 14.66 -5.50 -39.14
CA ILE A 289 15.65 -6.03 -40.11
C ILE A 289 16.92 -6.52 -39.40
N GLN A 290 17.32 -5.86 -38.32
CA GLN A 290 18.58 -6.13 -37.62
C GLN A 290 18.47 -7.20 -36.52
N THR A 291 17.26 -7.59 -36.10
CA THR A 291 17.06 -8.37 -34.87
C THR A 291 16.30 -9.67 -35.11
N THR A 292 16.91 -10.78 -34.71
CA THR A 292 16.22 -12.08 -34.56
C THR A 292 16.54 -12.68 -33.20
N PHE A 293 15.52 -13.20 -32.54
CA PHE A 293 15.59 -13.77 -31.20
C PHE A 293 15.79 -15.28 -31.29
N ASP A 294 16.65 -15.85 -30.45
CA ASP A 294 16.81 -17.30 -30.32
C ASP A 294 15.72 -17.85 -29.39
N ILE A 295 14.82 -18.66 -29.93
CA ILE A 295 13.74 -19.30 -29.17
C ILE A 295 13.93 -20.82 -29.11
N PRO A 296 13.31 -21.52 -28.14
CA PRO A 296 13.19 -22.97 -28.13
C PRO A 296 12.59 -23.52 -29.43
N ASP A 297 12.69 -24.84 -29.60
CA ASP A 297 12.01 -25.53 -30.70
C ASP A 297 10.49 -25.47 -30.49
N PRO A 298 9.64 -25.17 -31.49
CA PRO A 298 8.19 -24.99 -31.29
C PRO A 298 7.44 -26.21 -30.71
N ASP A 299 7.98 -27.42 -30.82
CA ASP A 299 7.44 -28.62 -30.14
C ASP A 299 7.84 -28.71 -28.65
N THR A 300 8.60 -27.74 -28.13
CA THR A 300 8.96 -27.61 -26.71
C THR A 300 7.97 -26.69 -25.99
N PRO A 301 7.18 -27.17 -25.00
CA PRO A 301 6.25 -26.32 -24.28
C PRO A 301 6.96 -25.18 -23.53
N VAL A 302 6.73 -23.94 -23.98
CA VAL A 302 7.22 -22.74 -23.28
C VAL A 302 6.46 -22.59 -21.97
N SER A 303 7.15 -22.84 -20.86
CA SER A 303 6.60 -22.70 -19.51
C SER A 303 6.31 -21.23 -19.21
N LEU A 304 5.05 -20.91 -18.90
CA LEU A 304 4.66 -19.56 -18.47
C LEU A 304 5.37 -19.21 -17.15
N PRO A 305 5.97 -18.00 -17.02
CA PRO A 305 6.79 -17.65 -15.87
C PRO A 305 5.96 -17.46 -14.58
N VAL A 306 6.52 -17.89 -13.45
CA VAL A 306 5.89 -17.82 -12.11
C VAL A 306 6.20 -16.48 -11.43
N ARG A 307 5.22 -15.88 -10.74
CA ARG A 307 5.37 -14.62 -9.97
C ARG A 307 6.31 -14.77 -8.74
N PRO A 308 7.22 -13.82 -8.46
CA PRO A 308 8.04 -13.80 -7.22
C PRO A 308 7.35 -13.14 -5.98
N PRO A 309 7.73 -13.49 -4.72
CA PRO A 309 7.11 -12.97 -3.46
C PRO A 309 8.01 -12.11 -2.53
N MET A 310 7.43 -11.57 -1.43
CA MET A 310 8.05 -10.75 -0.33
C MET A 310 7.37 -11.01 1.05
N THR A 311 7.99 -10.70 2.22
CA THR A 311 7.65 -11.24 3.58
C THR A 311 7.99 -10.34 4.80
N PRO A 312 7.14 -10.26 5.87
CA PRO A 312 7.54 -10.53 7.30
C PRO A 312 6.40 -11.08 8.27
N GLU A 313 6.68 -11.70 9.43
CA GLU A 313 5.71 -12.61 10.18
C GLU A 313 5.45 -12.43 11.73
N PRO A 314 4.48 -13.18 12.37
CA PRO A 314 3.94 -12.98 13.75
C PRO A 314 3.89 -14.23 14.73
N ALA A 315 3.24 -14.13 15.92
CA ALA A 315 3.22 -15.16 17.00
C ALA A 315 1.88 -15.39 17.81
N PRO A 316 1.68 -16.50 18.60
CA PRO A 316 0.36 -16.97 19.14
C PRO A 316 0.21 -17.31 20.69
N PRO A 317 -1.02 -17.53 21.25
CA PRO A 317 -1.26 -17.87 22.70
C PRO A 317 -2.21 -19.10 23.06
N PRO A 318 -2.11 -19.71 24.28
CA PRO A 318 -3.02 -20.75 24.86
C PRO A 318 -3.77 -20.28 26.18
N SER A 319 -4.38 -21.05 27.13
CA SER A 319 -4.51 -22.49 27.53
C SER A 319 -5.70 -22.77 28.53
N GLY A 320 -5.92 -24.00 29.05
CA GLY A 320 -6.91 -24.42 30.10
C GLY A 320 -6.98 -25.98 30.32
N THR A 321 -7.75 -26.63 31.24
CA THR A 321 -8.70 -26.20 32.32
C THR A 321 -8.78 -27.17 33.56
N GLU A 322 -9.84 -27.98 33.81
CA GLU A 322 -10.19 -28.65 35.11
C GLU A 322 -10.95 -30.03 34.99
N SER A 323 -11.41 -30.71 36.08
CA SER A 323 -11.96 -32.12 36.06
C SER A 323 -12.90 -32.59 37.24
N PRO A 324 -13.56 -33.79 37.21
CA PRO A 324 -14.81 -34.12 37.99
C PRO A 324 -14.81 -35.33 39.01
N PRO A 325 -15.91 -35.56 39.79
CA PRO A 325 -15.97 -36.53 40.93
C PRO A 325 -16.89 -37.80 40.82
N ALA A 326 -16.79 -38.73 41.80
CA ALA A 326 -17.55 -39.99 42.07
C ALA A 326 -17.83 -41.02 40.93
N MET A 327 -16.89 -41.28 40.00
CA MET A 327 -17.02 -42.16 38.83
C MET A 327 -15.66 -42.78 38.38
N PRO A 328 -15.62 -43.93 37.69
CA PRO A 328 -14.47 -44.34 36.87
C PRO A 328 -14.42 -43.52 35.57
N ASN A 329 -13.27 -42.89 35.29
CA ASN A 329 -13.06 -42.14 34.06
C ASN A 329 -11.58 -42.26 33.63
N ALA A 330 -11.31 -42.00 32.35
CA ALA A 330 -9.96 -41.95 31.81
C ALA A 330 -9.85 -40.75 30.87
N THR A 331 -8.94 -39.81 31.14
CA THR A 331 -8.73 -38.64 30.29
C THR A 331 -7.41 -38.74 29.55
N PHE A 332 -7.47 -38.55 28.24
CA PHE A 332 -6.27 -38.47 27.40
C PHE A 332 -5.54 -37.15 27.66
N ILE A 333 -4.31 -37.23 28.18
CA ILE A 333 -3.51 -36.05 28.51
C ILE A 333 -2.70 -35.59 27.30
N ARG A 334 -1.97 -36.51 26.66
CA ARG A 334 -1.17 -36.25 25.44
C ARG A 334 -0.56 -37.52 24.87
N ASP A 335 -0.09 -37.43 23.63
CA ASP A 335 0.90 -38.35 23.11
C ASP A 335 2.26 -38.21 23.82
N ILE A 336 2.97 -39.32 23.95
CA ILE A 336 4.32 -39.38 24.53
C ILE A 336 5.38 -39.59 23.45
N THR A 337 5.10 -40.40 22.43
CA THR A 337 6.08 -40.80 21.41
C THR A 337 5.78 -40.23 20.03
N ILE A 338 4.58 -40.49 19.50
CA ILE A 338 4.19 -40.19 18.12
C ILE A 338 2.95 -39.31 18.16
N PRO A 339 3.10 -37.97 18.04
CA PRO A 339 1.99 -37.05 17.82
C PRO A 339 1.18 -37.43 16.58
N ASP A 340 -0.09 -37.06 16.54
CA ASP A 340 -0.88 -37.24 15.31
C ASP A 340 -0.35 -36.43 14.12
N ASP A 341 -0.64 -36.92 12.91
CA ASP A 341 -0.05 -36.50 11.63
C ASP A 341 1.48 -36.61 11.52
N SER A 342 2.13 -37.32 12.46
CA SER A 342 3.53 -37.73 12.30
C SER A 342 3.76 -38.45 10.97
N ARG A 343 4.71 -37.91 10.19
CA ARG A 343 5.18 -38.46 8.92
C ARG A 343 6.20 -39.56 9.18
N LEU A 344 5.82 -40.82 8.94
CA LEU A 344 6.62 -42.00 9.25
C LEU A 344 6.89 -42.84 7.99
N PRO A 345 8.08 -43.46 7.83
CA PRO A 345 8.38 -44.29 6.66
C PRO A 345 7.46 -45.51 6.54
N VAL A 346 6.92 -45.75 5.34
CA VAL A 346 6.11 -46.95 5.00
C VAL A 346 6.79 -48.25 5.47
N GLY A 347 6.02 -49.13 6.09
CA GLY A 347 6.48 -50.44 6.58
C GLY A 347 7.34 -50.43 7.86
N SER A 348 7.78 -49.26 8.33
CA SER A 348 8.54 -49.12 9.58
C SER A 348 7.71 -49.42 10.82
N THR A 349 8.34 -49.62 11.97
CA THR A 349 7.67 -49.91 13.25
C THR A 349 7.90 -48.79 14.25
N PHE A 350 6.85 -48.41 14.96
CA PHE A 350 6.88 -47.46 16.07
C PHE A 350 6.17 -48.06 17.29
N THR A 351 6.19 -47.35 18.41
CA THR A 351 5.32 -47.65 19.56
C THR A 351 4.56 -46.39 19.88
N LYS A 352 3.25 -46.36 19.64
CA LYS A 352 2.40 -45.27 20.14
C LYS A 352 2.35 -45.44 21.66
N LYS A 353 2.66 -44.35 22.36
CA LYS A 353 2.45 -44.22 23.80
C LYS A 353 1.51 -43.03 24.03
N TRP A 354 0.43 -43.28 24.75
CA TRP A 354 -0.45 -42.23 25.27
C TRP A 354 -0.19 -42.07 26.77
N LEU A 355 -0.20 -40.83 27.24
CA LEU A 355 -0.30 -40.50 28.67
C LEU A 355 -1.77 -40.34 28.99
N VAL A 356 -2.28 -41.16 29.91
CA VAL A 356 -3.69 -41.17 30.29
C VAL A 356 -3.79 -41.03 31.80
N GLU A 357 -4.63 -40.12 32.25
CA GLU A 357 -4.94 -39.94 33.67
C GLU A 357 -6.18 -40.75 34.03
N ASN A 358 -6.17 -41.38 35.21
CA ASN A 358 -7.39 -41.76 35.88
C ASN A 358 -8.08 -40.51 36.46
N SER A 359 -8.67 -39.71 35.57
CA SER A 359 -9.54 -38.56 35.88
C SER A 359 -10.87 -38.97 36.51
N GLY A 360 -11.06 -40.28 36.72
CA GLY A 360 -12.00 -40.80 37.67
C GLY A 360 -11.50 -40.65 39.09
N ASN A 361 -12.13 -41.40 39.98
CA ASN A 361 -11.90 -41.32 41.43
C ASN A 361 -12.20 -42.65 42.12
N VAL A 362 -12.21 -43.72 41.32
CA VAL A 362 -12.01 -45.11 41.74
C VAL A 362 -10.76 -45.62 41.01
N ALA A 363 -9.96 -46.47 41.67
CA ALA A 363 -8.72 -46.96 41.08
C ALA A 363 -8.97 -47.97 39.94
N TRP A 364 -8.10 -47.99 38.93
CA TRP A 364 -8.07 -49.03 37.90
C TRP A 364 -7.30 -50.26 38.40
N THR A 365 -7.79 -51.44 38.03
CA THR A 365 -7.21 -52.75 38.36
C THR A 365 -6.89 -53.54 37.09
N ALA A 366 -6.12 -54.64 37.19
CA ALA A 366 -5.56 -55.36 36.02
C ALA A 366 -6.60 -56.02 35.10
N ASP A 367 -7.87 -56.08 35.53
CA ASP A 367 -9.04 -56.51 34.76
C ASP A 367 -9.61 -55.42 33.83
N TYR A 368 -9.21 -54.15 33.98
CA TYR A 368 -9.50 -53.09 33.02
C TYR A 368 -8.63 -53.21 31.75
N LYS A 369 -9.20 -52.89 30.57
CA LYS A 369 -8.56 -53.11 29.25
C LYS A 369 -8.59 -51.86 28.36
N LEU A 370 -7.67 -51.79 27.41
CA LEU A 370 -7.75 -50.95 26.20
C LEU A 370 -8.06 -51.87 24.99
N VAL A 371 -9.02 -51.46 24.15
CA VAL A 371 -9.55 -52.28 23.04
C VAL A 371 -9.61 -51.45 21.76
N HIS A 372 -9.15 -52.00 20.64
CA HIS A 372 -9.31 -51.39 19.31
C HIS A 372 -10.78 -51.45 18.87
N VAL A 373 -11.33 -50.33 18.37
CA VAL A 373 -12.75 -50.23 18.00
C VAL A 373 -13.02 -49.77 16.56
N SER A 374 -12.11 -49.03 15.93
CA SER A 374 -12.32 -48.42 14.61
C SER A 374 -11.00 -48.08 13.91
N GLY A 375 -11.04 -47.96 12.58
CA GLY A 375 -9.86 -47.72 11.74
C GLY A 375 -9.06 -48.98 11.42
N GLN A 376 -7.83 -48.77 10.97
CA GLN A 376 -6.86 -49.84 10.71
C GLN A 376 -6.00 -50.02 11.97
N PRO A 377 -5.92 -51.20 12.60
CA PRO A 377 -5.30 -51.34 13.92
C PRO A 377 -3.79 -51.06 13.97
N MET A 378 -3.10 -51.15 12.82
CA MET A 378 -1.64 -51.02 12.68
C MET A 378 -0.83 -52.02 13.57
N THR A 379 -1.48 -52.95 14.25
CA THR A 379 -0.90 -53.94 15.14
C THR A 379 -1.76 -55.21 15.18
N ASP A 380 -1.16 -56.33 15.56
CA ASP A 380 -1.86 -57.57 15.84
C ASP A 380 -2.42 -57.60 17.28
N GLN A 381 -1.93 -56.73 18.18
CA GLN A 381 -2.39 -56.64 19.56
C GLN A 381 -3.65 -55.73 19.70
N THR A 382 -4.81 -56.20 19.23
CA THR A 382 -6.08 -55.43 19.28
C THR A 382 -6.73 -55.28 20.66
N VAL A 383 -6.20 -55.96 21.69
CA VAL A 383 -6.61 -55.83 23.10
C VAL A 383 -5.37 -55.80 24.01
N ARG A 384 -5.38 -54.94 25.03
CA ARG A 384 -4.29 -54.78 25.99
C ARG A 384 -4.82 -54.51 27.41
N ASP A 385 -4.10 -54.97 28.43
CA ASP A 385 -4.40 -54.68 29.84
C ASP A 385 -3.98 -53.25 30.21
N LEU A 386 -4.79 -52.55 31.01
CA LEU A 386 -4.39 -51.24 31.55
C LEU A 386 -3.37 -51.40 32.69
N PRO A 387 -2.39 -50.49 32.82
CA PRO A 387 -1.68 -50.30 34.08
C PRO A 387 -2.66 -49.93 35.20
N PRO A 388 -2.54 -50.49 36.42
CA PRO A 388 -3.27 -50.01 37.57
C PRO A 388 -2.95 -48.53 37.86
N ALA A 389 -3.95 -47.76 38.26
CA ALA A 389 -3.83 -46.32 38.49
C ALA A 389 -4.83 -45.82 39.54
N GLN A 390 -4.35 -45.07 40.54
CA GLN A 390 -5.17 -44.35 41.51
C GLN A 390 -5.86 -43.12 40.88
N PRO A 391 -6.88 -42.55 41.54
CA PRO A 391 -7.46 -41.25 41.17
C PRO A 391 -6.41 -40.15 40.97
N GLY A 392 -6.43 -39.47 39.83
CA GLY A 392 -5.44 -38.46 39.44
C GLY A 392 -4.04 -39.01 39.11
N GLU A 393 -3.83 -40.33 39.12
CA GLU A 393 -2.57 -40.94 38.69
C GLU A 393 -2.52 -41.05 37.17
N GLN A 394 -1.37 -40.70 36.60
CA GLN A 394 -1.12 -40.73 35.15
C GLN A 394 -0.25 -41.94 34.80
N VAL A 395 -0.69 -42.73 33.82
CA VAL A 395 0.01 -43.94 33.37
C VAL A 395 0.28 -43.92 31.87
N GLU A 396 1.41 -44.50 31.47
CA GLU A 396 1.74 -44.69 30.06
C GLU A 396 1.11 -45.98 29.51
N ILE A 397 0.32 -45.86 28.44
CA ILE A 397 -0.18 -47.04 27.71
C ILE A 397 0.55 -47.11 26.37
N ALA A 398 1.28 -48.21 26.16
CA ALA A 398 2.15 -48.43 25.01
C ALA A 398 1.62 -49.54 24.09
N ILE A 399 1.44 -49.27 22.80
CA ILE A 399 1.11 -50.27 21.78
C ILE A 399 2.16 -50.25 20.66
N PRO A 400 2.83 -51.37 20.36
CA PRO A 400 3.72 -51.48 19.20
C PRO A 400 2.88 -51.53 17.92
N MET A 401 3.22 -50.70 16.95
CA MET A 401 2.51 -50.54 15.68
C MET A 401 3.46 -50.55 14.48
N ARG A 402 2.96 -50.92 13.31
CA ARG A 402 3.65 -50.87 12.03
C ARG A 402 2.96 -49.87 11.11
N VAL A 403 3.73 -48.93 10.56
CA VAL A 403 3.28 -48.02 9.51
C VAL A 403 2.83 -48.84 8.30
N PRO A 404 1.61 -48.66 7.77
CA PRO A 404 1.16 -49.35 6.58
C PRO A 404 2.10 -49.14 5.38
N ASN A 405 2.14 -50.11 4.46
CA ASN A 405 3.00 -50.06 3.27
C ASN A 405 2.46 -49.12 2.17
N THR A 406 1.19 -48.71 2.28
CA THR A 406 0.53 -47.75 1.39
C THR A 406 0.87 -46.33 1.87
N PRO A 407 1.37 -45.42 1.00
CA PRO A 407 1.50 -44.02 1.37
C PRO A 407 0.13 -43.35 1.53
N GLY A 408 -0.04 -42.51 2.56
CA GLY A 408 -1.32 -41.85 2.84
C GLY A 408 -1.57 -41.61 4.34
N VAL A 409 -2.77 -41.15 4.66
CA VAL A 409 -3.22 -40.95 6.06
C VAL A 409 -3.84 -42.25 6.58
N HIS A 410 -3.39 -42.72 7.75
CA HIS A 410 -3.90 -43.92 8.42
C HIS A 410 -4.33 -43.60 9.84
N ILE A 411 -5.44 -44.20 10.30
CA ILE A 411 -6.07 -43.95 11.60
C ILE A 411 -6.35 -45.28 12.32
N SER A 412 -6.15 -45.32 13.65
CA SER A 412 -6.43 -46.46 14.54
C SER A 412 -7.04 -45.98 15.86
N ASP A 413 -8.26 -46.42 16.20
CA ASP A 413 -9.07 -45.89 17.32
C ASP A 413 -9.26 -46.93 18.43
N TRP A 414 -9.12 -46.50 19.69
CA TRP A 414 -9.15 -47.38 20.87
C TRP A 414 -10.00 -46.81 22.02
N ARG A 415 -10.55 -47.71 22.85
CA ARG A 415 -11.44 -47.40 23.98
C ARG A 415 -11.08 -48.17 25.25
N PHE A 416 -11.14 -47.48 26.38
CA PHE A 416 -11.00 -48.10 27.71
C PHE A 416 -12.27 -48.89 28.05
N ARG A 417 -12.09 -50.07 28.64
CA ARG A 417 -13.16 -51.02 28.96
C ARG A 417 -13.03 -51.52 30.40
N ASP A 418 -14.12 -51.47 31.15
CA ASP A 418 -14.19 -51.91 32.55
C ASP A 418 -14.30 -53.45 32.67
N PRO A 419 -14.17 -54.03 33.89
CA PRO A 419 -14.25 -55.47 34.11
C PRO A 419 -15.63 -56.08 33.85
N GLN A 420 -16.69 -55.26 33.90
CA GLN A 420 -18.07 -55.66 33.56
C GLN A 420 -18.29 -55.66 32.04
N GLY A 421 -17.39 -55.04 31.29
CA GLY A 421 -17.33 -55.01 29.84
C GLY A 421 -17.87 -53.72 29.19
N ASN A 422 -18.19 -52.68 29.96
CA ASN A 422 -18.64 -51.38 29.46
C ASN A 422 -17.45 -50.53 28.99
N PHE A 423 -17.66 -49.61 28.05
CA PHE A 423 -16.64 -48.62 27.68
C PHE A 423 -16.77 -47.35 28.53
N PHE A 424 -15.63 -46.79 28.96
CA PHE A 424 -15.54 -45.57 29.78
C PHE A 424 -14.39 -44.68 29.30
N GLY A 425 -14.28 -43.45 29.83
CA GLY A 425 -13.22 -42.51 29.45
C GLY A 425 -13.30 -41.92 28.04
N ASP A 426 -12.22 -41.30 27.62
CA ASP A 426 -12.00 -40.74 26.28
C ASP A 426 -11.75 -41.84 25.23
N PHE A 427 -11.67 -41.44 23.96
CA PHE A 427 -10.96 -42.22 22.96
C PHE A 427 -9.45 -41.92 23.05
N VAL A 428 -8.62 -42.92 22.82
CA VAL A 428 -7.23 -42.70 22.41
C VAL A 428 -7.06 -43.29 21.02
N TYR A 429 -6.47 -42.53 20.11
CA TYR A 429 -6.32 -42.93 18.71
C TYR A 429 -4.91 -42.62 18.21
N THR A 430 -4.61 -43.07 16.99
CA THR A 430 -3.34 -42.80 16.30
C THR A 430 -3.65 -42.41 14.88
N ARG A 431 -3.32 -41.17 14.49
CA ARG A 431 -3.36 -40.73 13.09
C ARG A 431 -1.94 -40.45 12.60
N ILE A 432 -1.49 -41.10 11.52
CA ILE A 432 -0.15 -40.91 10.95
C ILE A 432 -0.20 -40.73 9.44
N ILE A 433 0.86 -40.14 8.89
CA ILE A 433 1.08 -40.03 7.44
C ILE A 433 2.20 -40.99 7.05
N ALA A 434 1.90 -41.99 6.22
CA ALA A 434 2.86 -42.96 5.75
C ALA A 434 3.59 -42.43 4.49
N GLU A 435 4.91 -42.28 4.55
CA GLU A 435 5.73 -41.63 3.50
C GLU A 435 6.95 -42.47 3.07
N ARG A 436 7.70 -42.04 2.05
CA ARG A 436 8.91 -42.74 1.57
C ARG A 436 10.20 -42.03 2.05
N PRO A 437 11.27 -42.76 2.39
CA PRO A 437 12.52 -42.17 2.88
C PRO A 437 13.28 -41.37 1.80
N LEU A 438 14.16 -40.48 2.26
CA LEU A 438 14.77 -39.38 1.47
C LEU A 438 16.24 -39.65 1.07
N PRO A 439 16.75 -38.99 0.01
CA PRO A 439 18.12 -39.17 -0.49
C PRO A 439 19.18 -38.40 0.32
N THR A 440 20.43 -38.90 0.31
CA THR A 440 21.53 -38.44 1.18
C THR A 440 22.68 -37.70 0.49
N THR A 441 22.70 -37.66 -0.85
CA THR A 441 23.80 -37.09 -1.66
C THR A 441 23.37 -35.85 -2.45
N GLY A 442 24.15 -34.77 -2.40
CA GLY A 442 23.90 -33.53 -3.15
C GLY A 442 24.77 -32.37 -2.65
N ILE A 443 24.39 -31.14 -3.03
CA ILE A 443 24.97 -29.87 -2.54
C ILE A 443 24.07 -29.31 -1.44
N PRO A 444 24.59 -28.88 -0.27
CA PRO A 444 23.82 -28.12 0.71
C PRO A 444 23.79 -26.63 0.33
N ASP A 445 22.59 -26.02 0.31
CA ASP A 445 22.43 -24.58 0.10
C ASP A 445 21.19 -24.04 0.83
N SER A 446 21.21 -22.77 1.25
CA SER A 446 20.12 -22.16 2.04
C SER A 446 19.72 -20.77 1.57
N LYS A 447 18.41 -20.51 1.58
CA LYS A 447 17.82 -19.21 1.26
C LYS A 447 16.94 -18.74 2.42
N PHE A 448 17.24 -17.56 2.96
CA PHE A 448 16.38 -16.86 3.91
C PHE A 448 15.01 -16.55 3.28
N ILE A 449 13.93 -16.73 4.06
CA ILE A 449 12.54 -16.53 3.63
C ILE A 449 11.84 -15.42 4.40
N ALA A 450 11.93 -15.41 5.73
CA ALA A 450 11.26 -14.41 6.57
C ALA A 450 11.87 -14.32 7.96
N ASP A 451 11.79 -13.14 8.58
CA ASP A 451 11.88 -13.00 10.04
C ASP A 451 10.51 -13.31 10.65
N VAL A 452 10.49 -14.27 11.59
CA VAL A 452 9.26 -14.86 12.14
C VAL A 452 8.86 -14.23 13.49
N THR A 453 9.81 -13.64 14.23
CA THR A 453 9.55 -13.08 15.57
C THR A 453 10.07 -11.65 15.77
N ILE A 454 11.31 -11.38 15.34
CA ILE A 454 11.99 -10.10 15.55
C ILE A 454 12.46 -9.59 14.18
N PRO A 455 11.67 -8.76 13.50
CA PRO A 455 12.11 -7.99 12.34
C PRO A 455 13.30 -7.10 12.71
N ASP A 456 14.08 -6.71 11.71
CA ASP A 456 15.12 -5.69 11.91
C ASP A 456 14.54 -4.36 12.40
N ASP A 457 15.37 -3.62 13.14
CA ASP A 457 15.06 -2.35 13.83
C ASP A 457 13.92 -2.42 14.86
N THR A 458 13.55 -3.63 15.29
CA THR A 458 12.66 -3.84 16.44
C THR A 458 13.22 -3.14 17.67
N LYS A 459 12.38 -2.34 18.32
CA LYS A 459 12.74 -1.62 19.55
C LYS A 459 12.62 -2.53 20.76
N ILE A 460 13.74 -2.83 21.39
CA ILE A 460 13.84 -3.73 22.55
C ILE A 460 14.46 -2.94 23.71
N SER A 461 13.89 -3.04 24.90
CA SER A 461 14.33 -2.24 26.06
C SER A 461 15.75 -2.61 26.48
N PRO A 462 16.51 -1.69 27.10
CA PRO A 462 17.79 -2.00 27.76
C PRO A 462 17.71 -3.28 28.60
N GLY A 463 18.60 -4.24 28.37
CA GLY A 463 18.69 -5.50 29.12
C GLY A 463 17.55 -6.52 28.87
N GLN A 464 16.61 -6.25 27.97
CA GLN A 464 15.45 -7.12 27.74
C GLN A 464 15.80 -8.36 26.89
N THR A 465 15.36 -9.53 27.35
CA THR A 465 15.49 -10.81 26.62
C THR A 465 14.44 -10.97 25.51
N PHE A 466 14.81 -11.62 24.42
CA PHE A 466 13.96 -11.92 23.27
C PHE A 466 14.35 -13.24 22.59
N VAL A 467 13.58 -13.69 21.58
CA VAL A 467 13.93 -14.85 20.74
C VAL A 467 13.85 -14.43 19.28
N LYS A 468 14.97 -14.47 18.55
CA LYS A 468 15.01 -14.26 17.09
C LYS A 468 14.77 -15.59 16.40
N THR A 469 13.83 -15.61 15.47
CA THR A 469 13.52 -16.78 14.63
C THR A 469 13.55 -16.38 13.16
N TRP A 470 14.30 -17.13 12.36
CA TRP A 470 14.34 -17.00 10.90
C TRP A 470 13.68 -18.21 10.24
N ARG A 471 12.82 -17.99 9.24
CA ARG A 471 12.42 -19.03 8.29
C ARG A 471 13.45 -19.12 7.17
N VAL A 472 13.93 -20.34 6.90
CA VAL A 472 14.95 -20.60 5.89
C VAL A 472 14.55 -21.83 5.05
N LYS A 473 14.76 -21.74 3.74
CA LYS A 473 14.53 -22.83 2.79
C LYS A 473 15.83 -23.57 2.49
N ASN A 474 15.78 -24.90 2.50
CA ASN A 474 16.81 -25.70 1.84
C ASN A 474 16.60 -25.61 0.33
N VAL A 475 17.48 -24.88 -0.36
CA VAL A 475 17.48 -24.73 -1.82
C VAL A 475 18.57 -25.56 -2.49
N GLY A 476 19.38 -26.27 -1.69
CA GLY A 476 20.34 -27.26 -2.18
C GLY A 476 19.67 -28.56 -2.61
N THR A 477 20.49 -29.48 -3.13
CA THR A 477 20.08 -30.84 -3.52
C THR A 477 20.35 -31.89 -2.43
N ARG A 478 20.98 -31.51 -1.32
CA ARG A 478 21.22 -32.37 -0.15
C ARG A 478 20.30 -31.98 1.01
N ALA A 479 19.70 -32.96 1.69
CA ALA A 479 19.00 -32.71 2.95
C ALA A 479 19.98 -32.25 4.05
N TRP A 480 19.56 -31.27 4.86
CA TRP A 480 20.25 -30.94 6.11
C TRP A 480 19.92 -32.00 7.16
N GLY A 481 20.80 -32.21 8.14
CA GLY A 481 20.64 -33.22 9.19
C GLY A 481 21.80 -33.23 10.19
N ASN A 482 22.09 -34.38 10.80
CA ASN A 482 23.19 -34.51 11.77
C ASN A 482 24.52 -33.98 11.20
N GLY A 483 25.21 -33.17 12.00
CA GLY A 483 26.48 -32.50 11.64
C GLY A 483 26.33 -31.07 11.13
N PHE A 484 25.13 -30.66 10.68
CA PHE A 484 24.87 -29.31 10.19
C PHE A 484 24.62 -28.33 11.36
N THR A 485 25.17 -27.11 11.28
CA THR A 485 25.02 -26.06 12.30
C THR A 485 24.73 -24.67 11.71
N LEU A 486 24.23 -23.77 12.56
CA LEU A 486 24.19 -22.32 12.36
C LEU A 486 25.19 -21.69 13.35
N GLU A 487 26.15 -20.92 12.82
CA GLU A 487 27.24 -20.32 13.59
C GLU A 487 27.12 -18.79 13.58
N PHE A 488 27.51 -18.13 14.67
CA PHE A 488 27.69 -16.68 14.73
C PHE A 488 29.00 -16.27 14.03
N ILE A 489 28.97 -15.26 13.17
CA ILE A 489 30.11 -14.86 12.33
C ILE A 489 30.48 -13.36 12.41
N GLY A 490 29.68 -12.50 13.03
CA GLY A 490 29.97 -11.06 13.06
C GLY A 490 28.99 -10.21 13.88
N GLY A 491 29.38 -8.97 14.18
CA GLY A 491 28.57 -8.02 14.94
C GLY A 491 28.62 -8.23 16.45
N VAL A 492 27.54 -7.87 17.14
CA VAL A 492 27.37 -7.97 18.60
C VAL A 492 26.65 -9.27 18.95
N ALA A 493 27.35 -10.13 19.70
CA ALA A 493 26.82 -11.40 20.19
C ALA A 493 25.78 -11.16 21.29
N MET A 494 24.51 -11.02 20.91
CA MET A 494 23.37 -10.89 21.82
C MET A 494 22.98 -12.21 22.52
N THR A 495 23.83 -13.24 22.49
CA THR A 495 23.60 -14.55 23.12
C THR A 495 24.91 -15.27 23.42
N GLU A 496 24.88 -16.21 24.38
CA GLU A 496 26.03 -17.04 24.77
C GLU A 496 26.27 -18.23 23.83
N LYS A 497 25.28 -18.63 23.02
CA LYS A 497 25.33 -19.84 22.19
C LYS A 497 25.65 -19.52 20.73
N THR A 498 26.93 -19.38 20.42
CA THR A 498 27.43 -19.00 19.08
C THR A 498 27.45 -20.13 18.03
N SER A 499 27.07 -21.36 18.37
CA SER A 499 26.93 -22.50 17.45
C SER A 499 25.75 -23.37 17.87
N ILE A 500 24.85 -23.71 16.93
CA ILE A 500 23.58 -24.38 17.18
C ILE A 500 23.29 -25.40 16.06
N PRO A 501 22.89 -26.66 16.36
CA PRO A 501 22.58 -27.65 15.32
C PRO A 501 21.32 -27.29 14.50
N LEU A 502 21.36 -27.58 13.20
CA LEU A 502 20.23 -27.37 12.29
C LEU A 502 19.24 -28.55 12.31
N PRO A 503 17.91 -28.30 12.26
CA PRO A 503 16.93 -29.38 12.10
C PRO A 503 17.04 -30.09 10.75
N ALA A 504 16.65 -31.36 10.72
CA ALA A 504 16.64 -32.15 9.48
C ALA A 504 15.65 -31.55 8.46
N THR A 505 16.15 -31.09 7.31
CA THR A 505 15.36 -30.31 6.33
C THR A 505 15.62 -30.80 4.91
N PRO A 506 14.63 -31.42 4.23
CA PRO A 506 14.81 -31.94 2.86
C PRO A 506 14.98 -30.82 1.82
N PRO A 507 15.56 -31.12 0.63
CA PRO A 507 15.57 -30.22 -0.51
C PRO A 507 14.17 -29.66 -0.83
N GLY A 508 14.09 -28.35 -1.04
CA GLY A 508 12.84 -27.64 -1.35
C GLY A 508 11.92 -27.38 -0.15
N GLN A 509 12.28 -27.78 1.07
CA GLN A 509 11.48 -27.56 2.28
C GLN A 509 11.96 -26.34 3.09
N GLU A 510 11.07 -25.80 3.90
CA GLU A 510 11.28 -24.63 4.76
C GLU A 510 11.24 -25.02 6.24
N ILE A 511 12.03 -24.33 7.06
CA ILE A 511 12.18 -24.59 8.48
C ILE A 511 12.43 -23.29 9.26
N ASP A 512 11.93 -23.24 10.49
CA ASP A 512 12.14 -22.12 11.41
C ASP A 512 13.26 -22.42 12.41
N ILE A 513 14.24 -21.52 12.51
CA ILE A 513 15.42 -21.68 13.36
C ILE A 513 15.41 -20.54 14.39
N SER A 514 15.37 -20.90 15.68
CA SER A 514 15.14 -19.96 16.79
C SER A 514 16.32 -19.88 17.76
N ILE A 515 16.68 -18.66 18.18
CA ILE A 515 17.77 -18.38 19.12
C ILE A 515 17.31 -17.40 20.22
N PRO A 516 17.46 -17.74 21.52
CA PRO A 516 17.23 -16.81 22.62
C PRO A 516 18.40 -15.81 22.74
N MET A 517 18.07 -14.53 22.96
CA MET A 517 18.99 -13.40 22.95
C MET A 517 18.63 -12.36 24.02
N THR A 518 19.55 -11.42 24.30
CA THR A 518 19.37 -10.29 25.24
C THR A 518 19.84 -9.00 24.58
N ALA A 519 19.03 -7.94 24.68
CA ALA A 519 19.39 -6.62 24.18
C ALA A 519 20.39 -5.93 25.13
N PRO A 520 21.41 -5.20 24.61
CA PRO A 520 22.36 -4.46 25.45
C PRO A 520 21.71 -3.38 26.32
N ASP A 521 22.37 -3.00 27.41
CA ASP A 521 21.88 -1.97 28.36
C ASP A 521 22.04 -0.52 27.86
N ILE A 522 22.86 -0.31 26.83
CA ILE A 522 23.17 1.03 26.29
C ILE A 522 22.22 1.32 25.12
N PRO A 523 21.58 2.50 25.05
CA PRO A 523 20.79 2.90 23.88
C PRO A 523 21.63 3.03 22.60
N GLY A 524 21.15 2.41 21.51
CA GLY A 524 21.84 2.36 20.23
C GLY A 524 21.32 1.26 19.29
N ASP A 525 21.86 1.23 18.08
CA ASP A 525 21.57 0.20 17.08
C ASP A 525 22.56 -0.97 17.23
N TYR A 526 22.05 -2.20 17.23
CA TYR A 526 22.86 -3.42 17.40
C TYR A 526 22.53 -4.45 16.33
N GLN A 527 23.55 -5.04 15.70
CA GLN A 527 23.40 -6.11 14.71
C GLN A 527 24.27 -7.31 15.08
N GLY A 528 23.79 -8.54 14.82
CA GLY A 528 24.55 -9.77 14.93
C GLY A 528 24.30 -10.72 13.75
N ASP A 529 25.37 -11.26 13.16
CA ASP A 529 25.38 -12.01 11.90
C ASP A 529 25.68 -13.51 12.12
N TRP A 530 25.02 -14.37 11.35
CA TRP A 530 25.04 -15.83 11.47
C TRP A 530 25.10 -16.51 10.10
N ARG A 531 25.71 -17.70 10.00
CA ARG A 531 25.75 -18.47 8.74
C ARG A 531 25.76 -19.98 8.94
N MET A 532 25.14 -20.70 8.02
CA MET A 532 25.02 -22.16 8.06
C MET A 532 26.33 -22.86 7.67
N LYS A 533 26.56 -24.03 8.26
CA LYS A 533 27.79 -24.81 8.13
C LYS A 533 27.45 -26.30 8.03
N ASP A 534 28.06 -27.01 7.09
CA ASP A 534 27.74 -28.41 6.79
C ASP A 534 28.46 -29.42 7.72
N ASP A 535 28.11 -30.69 7.58
CA ASP A 535 28.71 -31.82 8.31
C ASP A 535 30.20 -32.08 7.97
N GLN A 536 30.78 -31.33 7.04
CA GLN A 536 32.21 -31.33 6.69
C GLN A 536 32.92 -30.06 7.18
N GLY A 537 32.19 -29.11 7.78
CA GLY A 537 32.70 -27.86 8.34
C GLY A 537 32.71 -26.67 7.39
N ASN A 538 32.16 -26.78 6.17
CA ASN A 538 32.12 -25.70 5.18
C ASN A 538 30.93 -24.76 5.42
N PHE A 539 31.13 -23.46 5.30
CA PHE A 539 30.03 -22.49 5.31
C PHE A 539 29.25 -22.50 4.00
N PHE A 540 27.94 -22.65 4.07
CA PHE A 540 27.03 -22.67 2.92
C PHE A 540 25.86 -21.68 3.09
N GLY A 541 25.11 -21.44 2.02
CA GLY A 541 23.89 -20.64 2.05
C GLY A 541 24.07 -19.17 2.42
N ALA A 542 22.93 -18.52 2.67
CA ALA A 542 22.85 -17.12 3.04
C ALA A 542 23.40 -16.85 4.45
N THR A 543 23.95 -15.65 4.66
CA THR A 543 24.08 -15.06 5.99
C THR A 543 22.70 -14.65 6.48
N LEU A 544 22.35 -15.03 7.70
CA LEU A 544 21.18 -14.55 8.45
C LEU A 544 21.67 -13.49 9.43
N TRP A 545 20.86 -12.48 9.75
CA TRP A 545 21.23 -11.47 10.75
C TRP A 545 20.05 -11.05 11.62
N VAL A 546 20.35 -10.32 12.68
CA VAL A 546 19.37 -9.68 13.54
C VAL A 546 19.84 -8.28 13.84
N ARG A 547 19.04 -7.25 13.51
CA ARG A 547 19.28 -5.87 13.92
C ARG A 547 18.17 -5.38 14.86
N ILE A 548 18.53 -4.73 15.95
CA ILE A 548 17.60 -4.19 16.95
C ILE A 548 17.99 -2.76 17.31
N VAL A 549 17.03 -1.99 17.84
CA VAL A 549 17.25 -0.65 18.38
C VAL A 549 16.96 -0.66 19.88
N VAL A 550 17.93 -0.29 20.70
CA VAL A 550 17.75 -0.05 22.14
C VAL A 550 17.42 1.43 22.35
N PRO A 551 16.20 1.79 22.83
CA PRO A 551 15.79 3.19 22.96
C PRO A 551 16.28 3.83 24.27
N TRP A 552 16.43 5.17 24.23
CA TRP A 552 16.59 5.98 25.44
C TRP A 552 15.36 5.88 26.36
N GLN A 553 15.57 5.93 27.68
CA GLN A 553 14.48 5.94 28.65
C GLN A 553 13.69 7.27 28.57
N SER A 554 12.40 7.23 28.87
CA SER A 554 11.45 8.26 28.45
C SER A 554 11.52 9.57 29.25
N GLY A 555 11.85 10.67 28.56
CA GLY A 555 11.71 12.04 29.07
C GLY A 555 11.60 13.05 27.93
N LEU A 556 10.85 14.15 28.13
CA LEU A 556 10.63 15.15 27.08
C LEU A 556 11.96 15.67 26.49
N SER A 557 12.02 15.70 25.17
CA SER A 557 13.02 16.47 24.42
C SER A 557 12.51 17.90 24.21
N LEU A 558 13.36 18.89 24.50
CA LEU A 558 12.96 20.30 24.45
C LEU A 558 12.89 20.88 23.03
N THR A 559 13.46 20.21 22.01
CA THR A 559 13.34 20.61 20.60
C THR A 559 13.75 19.46 19.69
N ARG A 560 13.10 19.34 18.53
CA ARG A 560 13.53 18.43 17.46
C ARG A 560 14.99 18.71 17.03
N PRO A 561 15.77 17.68 16.68
CA PRO A 561 17.10 17.85 16.10
C PRO A 561 17.04 18.50 14.72
N LEU A 562 18.07 19.27 14.39
CA LEU A 562 18.32 19.88 13.08
C LEU A 562 19.80 19.69 12.73
N SER A 563 20.08 19.23 11.52
CA SER A 563 21.45 19.11 11.01
C SER A 563 21.88 20.39 10.29
N GLN A 564 23.13 20.83 10.46
CA GLN A 564 23.71 21.85 9.59
C GLN A 564 24.00 21.27 8.19
N ARG A 565 24.23 19.95 8.11
CA ARG A 565 24.60 19.19 6.91
C ARG A 565 23.40 18.72 6.07
N ASP A 566 22.18 19.09 6.46
CA ASP A 566 20.95 18.83 5.69
C ASP A 566 21.07 19.37 4.25
N PRO A 567 20.82 18.56 3.20
CA PRO A 567 20.92 18.99 1.82
C PRO A 567 20.12 20.25 1.45
N LEU A 568 19.04 20.56 2.18
CA LEU A 568 18.18 21.73 1.96
C LEU A 568 18.84 23.07 2.32
N TRP A 569 19.94 23.07 3.08
CA TRP A 569 20.65 24.30 3.44
C TRP A 569 22.17 24.19 3.61
N ALA A 570 22.75 22.99 3.60
CA ALA A 570 24.20 22.80 3.80
C ALA A 570 25.09 23.55 2.80
N LYS A 571 24.56 23.85 1.60
CA LYS A 571 25.27 24.58 0.53
C LYS A 571 25.07 26.10 0.60
N GLU A 572 24.11 26.58 1.39
CA GLU A 572 23.75 28.00 1.48
C GLU A 572 24.78 28.80 2.29
N ARG A 573 24.98 30.07 1.93
CA ARG A 573 25.98 30.93 2.58
C ARG A 573 25.60 31.26 4.02
N LEU A 574 26.57 31.07 4.93
CA LEU A 574 26.47 31.48 6.32
C LEU A 574 26.72 32.98 6.43
N GLY A 575 25.73 33.73 6.91
CA GLY A 575 25.80 35.19 7.00
C GLY A 575 25.73 35.91 5.66
N HIS A 576 26.30 37.11 5.64
CA HIS A 576 26.16 38.10 4.56
C HIS A 576 26.80 37.67 3.23
N PRO A 577 26.32 38.21 2.09
CA PRO A 577 26.98 38.04 0.79
C PRO A 577 28.48 38.37 0.86
N GLY A 578 29.30 37.55 0.18
CA GLY A 578 30.76 37.58 0.29
C GLY A 578 31.34 36.70 1.40
N SER A 579 30.50 36.10 2.25
CA SER A 579 30.95 35.08 3.20
C SER A 579 31.66 33.91 2.50
N PRO A 580 32.85 33.48 2.99
CA PRO A 580 33.57 32.33 2.45
C PRO A 580 33.08 30.99 3.02
N LYS A 581 31.98 30.97 3.80
CA LYS A 581 31.48 29.78 4.51
C LYS A 581 30.04 29.43 4.15
N THR A 582 29.69 28.15 4.18
CA THR A 582 28.29 27.69 4.14
C THR A 582 27.76 27.31 5.53
N ILE A 583 26.45 27.14 5.64
CA ILE A 583 25.79 26.58 6.83
C ILE A 583 26.27 25.13 7.08
N GLY A 584 26.48 24.33 6.03
CA GLY A 584 26.99 22.96 6.14
C GLY A 584 28.41 22.90 6.69
N GLU A 585 29.26 23.85 6.32
CA GLU A 585 30.65 23.92 6.78
C GLU A 585 30.76 24.44 8.22
N TRP A 586 30.18 25.61 8.52
CA TRP A 586 30.45 26.38 9.76
C TRP A 586 29.16 26.80 10.51
N GLY A 587 27.99 26.26 10.16
CA GLY A 587 26.68 26.69 10.67
C GLY A 587 26.19 26.02 11.96
N CYS A 588 27.05 25.35 12.73
CA CYS A 588 26.67 24.65 13.97
C CYS A 588 25.89 25.57 14.93
N LEU A 589 26.43 26.74 15.23
CA LEU A 589 25.81 27.69 16.17
C LEU A 589 24.48 28.29 15.67
N VAL A 590 24.34 28.56 14.37
CA VAL A 590 23.05 29.00 13.78
C VAL A 590 22.01 27.87 13.84
N THR A 591 22.46 26.62 13.66
CA THR A 591 21.60 25.43 13.76
C THR A 591 21.14 25.19 15.21
N CYS A 592 22.03 25.34 16.20
CA CYS A 592 21.68 25.37 17.62
C CYS A 592 20.72 26.51 17.96
N PHE A 593 20.95 27.72 17.46
CA PHE A 593 20.05 28.85 17.69
C PHE A 593 18.68 28.66 17.01
N ALA A 594 18.60 27.97 15.87
CA ALA A 594 17.32 27.56 15.30
C ALA A 594 16.58 26.58 16.23
N MET A 595 17.28 25.59 16.79
CA MET A 595 16.70 24.66 17.79
C MET A 595 16.26 25.37 19.08
N VAL A 596 17.07 26.27 19.66
CA VAL A 596 16.70 27.07 20.84
C VAL A 596 15.50 27.97 20.57
N ALA A 597 15.46 28.64 19.41
CA ALA A 597 14.30 29.41 19.00
C ALA A 597 13.06 28.52 18.86
N ASN A 598 13.21 27.30 18.34
CA ASN A 598 12.09 26.38 18.15
C ASN A 598 11.51 25.87 19.47
N ALA A 599 12.33 25.63 20.49
CA ALA A 599 11.85 25.38 21.86
C ALA A 599 11.06 26.56 22.45
N PHE A 600 11.40 27.80 22.09
CA PHE A 600 10.64 29.00 22.45
C PHE A 600 9.50 29.32 21.47
N GLY A 601 8.84 28.29 20.94
CA GLY A 601 7.65 28.44 20.11
C GLY A 601 7.91 29.08 18.73
N ARG A 602 9.11 28.92 18.18
CA ARG A 602 9.35 29.12 16.75
C ARG A 602 9.28 27.80 16.00
N ASN A 603 9.23 27.87 14.68
CA ASN A 603 9.63 26.77 13.84
C ASN A 603 10.31 27.36 12.61
N ILE A 604 11.63 27.46 12.71
CA ILE A 604 12.51 28.06 11.73
C ILE A 604 13.62 27.07 11.35
N THR A 605 13.97 26.99 10.07
CA THR A 605 15.15 26.24 9.62
C THR A 605 16.44 27.05 9.84
N PRO A 606 17.62 26.42 9.87
CA PRO A 606 18.89 27.14 9.97
C PRO A 606 19.07 28.19 8.86
N LEU A 607 18.63 27.91 7.63
CA LEU A 607 18.61 28.87 6.52
C LEU A 607 17.66 30.05 6.75
N GLN A 608 16.43 29.79 7.20
CA GLN A 608 15.48 30.85 7.49
C GLN A 608 15.98 31.77 8.62
N LEU A 609 16.64 31.19 9.66
CA LEU A 609 17.23 31.95 10.75
C LEU A 609 18.47 32.73 10.30
N ASN A 610 19.37 32.11 9.52
CA ASN A 610 20.51 32.76 8.86
C ASN A 610 20.05 34.02 8.09
N ASN A 611 19.01 33.86 7.28
CA ASN A 611 18.45 34.92 6.46
C ASN A 611 17.74 36.01 7.30
N ARG A 612 17.19 35.65 8.46
CA ARG A 612 16.66 36.61 9.44
C ARG A 612 17.79 37.39 10.12
N MET A 613 18.81 36.70 10.61
CA MET A 613 19.97 37.28 11.30
C MET A 613 20.77 38.23 10.42
N MET A 614 20.87 38.01 9.10
CA MET A 614 21.43 39.00 8.17
C MET A 614 20.69 40.35 8.23
N ARG A 615 19.35 40.33 8.29
CA ARG A 615 18.54 41.56 8.31
C ARG A 615 18.45 42.20 9.69
N THR A 616 18.62 41.43 10.76
CA THR A 616 18.55 41.91 12.15
C THR A 616 19.93 42.07 12.80
N GLY A 617 21.01 42.08 12.02
CA GLY A 617 22.37 42.34 12.52
C GLY A 617 22.92 41.27 13.47
N GLY A 618 22.50 40.01 13.32
CA GLY A 618 22.91 38.87 14.15
C GLY A 618 24.35 38.38 13.93
N PHE A 619 25.08 38.94 12.97
CA PHE A 619 26.46 38.57 12.65
C PHE A 619 27.47 39.68 12.99
N LEU A 620 28.71 39.28 13.26
CA LEU A 620 29.94 40.09 13.24
C LEU A 620 30.69 39.78 11.94
N ASN A 621 31.36 40.80 11.39
CA ASN A 621 31.95 40.75 10.05
C ASN A 621 30.92 40.23 9.03
N LEU A 622 31.25 39.19 8.26
CA LEU A 622 30.31 38.60 7.30
C LEU A 622 29.50 37.43 7.89
N TYR A 623 30.08 36.60 8.77
CA TYR A 623 29.49 35.27 9.11
C TYR A 623 29.61 34.83 10.58
N LEU A 624 30.32 35.56 11.45
CA LEU A 624 30.49 35.14 12.84
C LEU A 624 29.22 35.43 13.64
N THR A 625 28.56 34.40 14.16
CA THR A 625 27.29 34.56 14.88
C THR A 625 27.49 35.23 16.23
N LYS A 626 26.74 36.30 16.52
CA LYS A 626 26.77 36.99 17.83
C LYS A 626 26.12 36.13 18.90
N TRP A 627 26.68 36.11 20.11
CA TRP A 627 26.13 35.37 21.25
C TRP A 627 24.68 35.73 21.58
N ASN A 628 24.27 36.98 21.32
CA ASN A 628 22.90 37.50 21.52
C ASN A 628 22.03 37.53 20.24
N ALA A 629 22.43 36.86 19.15
CA ALA A 629 21.77 36.99 17.85
C ALA A 629 20.28 36.62 17.84
N LEU A 630 19.81 35.73 18.72
CA LEU A 630 18.37 35.45 18.84
C LEU A 630 17.60 36.64 19.43
N SER A 631 18.18 37.42 20.34
CA SER A 631 17.56 38.65 20.85
C SER A 631 17.52 39.75 19.80
N SER A 632 18.53 39.82 18.94
CA SER A 632 18.48 40.70 17.77
C SER A 632 17.41 40.26 16.76
N ALA A 633 17.23 38.94 16.57
CA ALA A 633 16.25 38.37 15.66
C ALA A 633 14.81 38.37 16.21
N TYR A 634 14.62 38.27 17.53
CA TYR A 634 13.33 38.10 18.20
C TYR A 634 13.32 38.90 19.52
N GLN A 635 12.47 39.92 19.59
CA GLN A 635 12.35 40.81 20.75
C GLN A 635 11.89 40.09 22.04
N ASP A 636 11.29 38.91 21.91
CA ASP A 636 10.77 38.09 23.00
C ASP A 636 11.70 36.93 23.40
N ILE A 637 12.90 36.80 22.82
CA ILE A 637 13.94 35.86 23.24
C ILE A 637 15.09 36.66 23.87
N VAL A 638 15.26 36.57 25.19
CA VAL A 638 16.25 37.36 25.96
C VAL A 638 17.51 36.53 26.21
N TYR A 639 18.65 37.04 25.76
CA TYR A 639 19.98 36.53 26.07
C TYR A 639 20.30 36.72 27.55
N GLU A 640 20.56 35.62 28.27
CA GLU A 640 20.95 35.63 29.68
C GLU A 640 22.46 35.65 29.90
N GLY A 641 23.26 35.42 28.85
CA GLY A 641 24.73 35.45 28.91
C GLY A 641 25.41 34.21 28.34
N LYS A 642 26.75 34.25 28.37
CA LYS A 642 27.64 33.12 28.09
C LYS A 642 28.48 32.86 29.35
N LEU A 643 28.65 31.59 29.72
CA LEU A 643 29.51 31.17 30.82
C LEU A 643 30.60 30.22 30.31
N GLU A 644 31.84 30.40 30.74
CA GLU A 644 32.94 29.46 30.45
C GLU A 644 32.87 28.25 31.39
N GLY A 645 32.95 27.05 30.83
CA GLY A 645 32.55 25.83 31.54
C GLY A 645 33.65 25.19 32.39
N ARG A 646 34.87 25.08 31.84
CA ARG A 646 36.05 24.49 32.52
C ARG A 646 36.55 25.29 33.75
N SER A 647 35.99 26.48 34.01
CA SER A 647 36.36 27.37 35.12
C SER A 647 35.20 27.83 36.02
N THR A 648 33.95 27.39 35.75
CA THR A 648 32.76 27.81 36.53
C THR A 648 32.15 26.62 37.27
N PRO A 649 32.36 26.46 38.60
CA PRO A 649 31.87 25.29 39.36
C PRO A 649 30.35 25.06 39.30
N ASP A 650 29.55 26.12 39.08
CA ASP A 650 28.09 26.04 39.02
C ASP A 650 27.53 25.91 37.60
N LEU A 651 28.36 25.68 36.57
CA LEU A 651 27.89 25.57 35.17
C LEU A 651 26.79 24.51 35.03
N LEU A 652 27.04 23.28 35.49
CA LEU A 652 26.07 22.19 35.35
C LEU A 652 24.77 22.48 36.10
N LYS A 653 24.85 23.15 37.26
CA LYS A 653 23.65 23.59 38.00
C LYS A 653 22.87 24.65 37.22
N ARG A 654 23.54 25.55 36.48
CA ARG A 654 22.85 26.53 35.61
C ARG A 654 22.23 25.87 34.38
N ILE A 655 22.87 24.86 33.80
CA ILE A 655 22.30 24.04 32.73
C ILE A 655 21.04 23.32 33.24
N ASP A 656 21.14 22.59 34.35
CA ASP A 656 20.01 21.90 34.99
C ASP A 656 18.85 22.88 35.30
N ALA A 657 19.15 24.06 35.83
CA ALA A 657 18.16 25.10 36.15
C ALA A 657 17.54 25.80 34.94
N SER A 658 18.11 25.65 33.73
CA SER A 658 17.48 26.04 32.47
C SER A 658 16.62 24.89 31.91
N LEU A 659 17.14 23.66 31.90
CA LEU A 659 16.39 22.48 31.43
C LEU A 659 15.12 22.25 32.27
N ALA A 660 15.19 22.43 33.60
CA ALA A 660 14.04 22.35 34.50
C ALA A 660 12.95 23.41 34.26
N LYS A 661 13.21 24.43 33.41
CA LYS A 661 12.23 25.43 32.95
C LYS A 661 11.78 25.20 31.51
N GLY A 662 12.22 24.10 30.89
CA GLY A 662 12.02 23.81 29.47
C GLY A 662 12.92 24.62 28.53
N TRP A 663 14.03 25.19 29.01
CA TRP A 663 14.90 26.05 28.21
C TRP A 663 16.16 25.26 27.79
N PRO A 664 16.30 24.85 26.52
CA PRO A 664 17.48 24.12 26.06
C PRO A 664 18.71 25.03 26.02
N VAL A 665 19.89 24.45 26.25
CA VAL A 665 21.14 25.22 26.41
C VAL A 665 22.10 24.93 25.27
N THR A 666 22.53 25.96 24.55
CA THR A 666 23.54 25.83 23.49
C THR A 666 24.92 25.76 24.12
N VAL A 667 25.67 24.68 23.88
CA VAL A 667 26.97 24.42 24.51
C VAL A 667 28.08 24.23 23.47
N HIS A 668 29.24 24.76 23.81
CA HIS A 668 30.50 24.64 23.07
C HIS A 668 31.24 23.41 23.56
N VAL A 669 31.57 22.52 22.64
CA VAL A 669 32.26 21.25 22.90
C VAL A 669 33.54 21.16 22.08
N ASP A 670 34.42 20.27 22.54
CA ASP A 670 35.70 19.91 21.94
C ASP A 670 35.45 18.88 20.82
N PHE A 671 35.41 19.30 19.55
CA PHE A 671 34.98 18.41 18.45
C PHE A 671 35.90 17.19 18.26
N THR A 672 37.18 17.35 18.57
CA THR A 672 38.24 16.34 18.43
C THR A 672 38.74 15.90 19.81
N SER A 673 37.80 15.55 20.71
CA SER A 673 38.05 15.39 22.15
C SER A 673 39.11 14.35 22.57
N ASP A 674 39.65 13.55 21.66
CA ASP A 674 40.83 12.71 21.91
C ASP A 674 42.17 13.48 21.84
N THR A 675 42.17 14.70 21.29
CA THR A 675 43.36 15.54 21.07
C THR A 675 43.38 16.79 21.99
N PRO A 676 44.46 17.60 21.97
CA PRO A 676 44.48 18.91 22.63
C PRO A 676 43.72 19.95 21.80
N TYR A 677 42.61 20.45 22.35
CA TYR A 677 41.72 21.45 21.74
C TYR A 677 42.45 22.69 21.15
N THR A 678 42.09 23.05 19.92
CA THR A 678 42.41 24.34 19.28
C THR A 678 41.13 25.08 18.89
N GLU A 679 41.21 26.37 18.51
CA GLU A 679 40.04 27.13 18.05
C GLU A 679 39.39 26.56 16.76
N ASN A 680 40.10 25.72 15.99
CA ASN A 680 39.51 25.03 14.83
C ASN A 680 38.62 23.85 15.24
N ASP A 681 38.76 23.33 16.46
CA ASP A 681 37.99 22.22 17.02
C ASP A 681 36.72 22.71 17.75
N GLN A 682 36.39 24.00 17.60
CA GLN A 682 35.15 24.60 18.09
C GLN A 682 33.93 23.96 17.41
N HIS A 683 33.10 23.29 18.19
CA HIS A 683 31.77 22.87 17.76
C HIS A 683 30.68 23.23 18.76
N TRP A 684 29.47 23.44 18.25
CA TRP A 684 28.31 23.83 19.05
C TRP A 684 27.20 22.80 18.89
N VAL A 685 26.70 22.31 20.03
CA VAL A 685 25.55 21.40 20.15
C VAL A 685 24.52 22.03 21.10
N VAL A 686 23.30 21.49 21.17
CA VAL A 686 22.28 21.98 22.12
C VAL A 686 21.82 20.86 23.04
N ILE A 687 21.88 21.08 24.35
CA ILE A 687 21.34 20.17 25.36
C ILE A 687 19.83 20.32 25.41
N VAL A 688 19.12 19.20 25.25
CA VAL A 688 17.66 19.11 25.15
C VAL A 688 17.01 18.18 26.18
N GLY A 689 17.82 17.55 27.03
CA GLY A 689 17.37 16.69 28.12
C GLY A 689 18.51 16.31 29.06
N LYS A 690 18.18 15.70 30.20
CA LYS A 690 19.14 15.13 31.15
C LYS A 690 18.60 13.81 31.68
N ASP A 691 19.40 12.76 31.53
CA ASP A 691 19.05 11.41 31.97
C ASP A 691 20.18 10.93 32.90
N GLY A 692 19.87 10.70 34.18
CA GLY A 692 20.88 10.35 35.19
C GLY A 692 21.96 11.43 35.36
N ASP A 693 23.21 11.06 35.14
CA ASP A 693 24.37 11.95 35.21
C ASP A 693 24.87 12.43 33.82
N ASP A 694 24.08 12.23 32.76
CA ASP A 694 24.41 12.63 31.39
C ASP A 694 23.33 13.53 30.74
N TYR A 695 23.70 14.23 29.68
CA TYR A 695 22.86 15.14 28.93
C TYR A 695 22.55 14.60 27.54
N ARG A 696 21.28 14.61 27.15
CA ARG A 696 20.86 14.42 25.75
C ARG A 696 21.10 15.70 24.98
N ILE A 697 21.81 15.59 23.86
CA ILE A 697 22.09 16.68 22.93
C ILE A 697 21.51 16.41 21.54
N ASN A 698 21.05 17.47 20.89
CA ASN A 698 20.96 17.51 19.44
C ASN A 698 22.29 18.07 18.91
N ASP A 699 22.95 17.28 18.06
CA ASP A 699 24.21 17.67 17.42
C ASP A 699 23.96 18.10 15.95
N PRO A 700 24.21 19.37 15.58
CA PRO A 700 24.14 19.84 14.19
C PRO A 700 24.99 19.07 13.18
N TRP A 701 26.04 18.36 13.61
CA TRP A 701 26.91 17.60 12.71
C TRP A 701 26.31 16.25 12.27
N LEU A 702 25.33 15.72 13.00
CA LEU A 702 24.69 14.45 12.67
C LEU A 702 23.74 14.60 11.48
N LEU A 703 23.78 13.61 10.59
CA LEU A 703 22.85 13.45 9.47
C LEU A 703 22.64 11.94 9.28
N PRO A 704 21.44 11.37 9.53
CA PRO A 704 20.20 12.06 9.92
C PRO A 704 20.30 12.84 11.26
N PRO A 705 19.46 13.88 11.47
CA PRO A 705 19.45 14.62 12.73
C PRO A 705 18.83 13.77 13.84
N GLN A 706 19.53 13.58 14.97
CA GLN A 706 19.09 12.72 16.07
C GLN A 706 19.59 13.21 17.44
N GLU A 707 18.93 12.75 18.51
CA GLU A 707 19.40 12.89 19.89
C GLU A 707 20.49 11.86 20.21
N VAL A 708 21.52 12.29 20.94
CA VAL A 708 22.65 11.47 21.38
C VAL A 708 23.15 11.89 22.76
N SER A 709 23.90 11.01 23.41
CA SER A 709 24.61 11.31 24.66
C SER A 709 25.73 12.33 24.43
N LEU A 710 25.80 13.36 25.30
CA LEU A 710 26.93 14.29 25.36
C LEU A 710 28.21 13.54 25.76
N ARG A 711 28.14 12.70 26.80
CA ARG A 711 29.26 11.92 27.33
C ARG A 711 29.86 10.98 26.28
N ALA A 712 29.05 10.32 25.46
CA ALA A 712 29.50 9.37 24.46
C ALA A 712 30.18 10.01 23.24
N ARG A 713 29.93 11.30 22.95
CA ARG A 713 30.58 12.03 21.84
C ARG A 713 31.74 12.92 22.28
N TYR A 714 31.68 13.49 23.48
CA TYR A 714 32.59 14.56 23.91
C TYR A 714 33.13 14.38 25.34
N GLY A 715 32.68 13.36 26.07
CA GLY A 715 33.21 13.01 27.39
C GLY A 715 34.48 12.17 27.29
N ARG A 716 35.51 12.53 28.07
CA ARG A 716 36.77 11.76 28.14
C ARG A 716 36.66 10.69 29.25
N PRO A 717 37.10 9.44 29.04
CA PRO A 717 37.06 8.39 30.08
C PRO A 717 37.73 8.81 31.39
N GLY A 718 37.07 8.53 32.53
CA GLY A 718 37.57 8.89 33.86
C GLY A 718 37.54 10.40 34.19
N ARG A 719 36.90 11.24 33.37
CA ARG A 719 36.73 12.68 33.64
C ARG A 719 35.28 13.06 33.99
N PRO A 720 35.06 14.11 34.80
CA PRO A 720 33.72 14.68 35.01
C PRO A 720 33.13 15.19 33.68
N LEU A 721 31.82 15.05 33.51
CA LEU A 721 31.14 15.52 32.28
C LEU A 721 31.27 17.04 32.04
N GLN A 722 31.58 17.81 33.08
CA GLN A 722 31.90 19.23 32.96
C GLN A 722 33.11 19.52 32.05
N ASP A 723 34.11 18.63 32.00
CA ASP A 723 35.34 18.84 31.19
C ASP A 723 35.03 18.88 29.67
N ALA A 724 33.93 18.23 29.25
CA ALA A 724 33.42 18.21 27.88
C ALA A 724 32.80 19.54 27.43
N ILE A 725 32.32 20.36 28.38
CA ILE A 725 31.64 21.63 28.09
C ILE A 725 32.65 22.78 28.24
N ILE A 726 33.10 23.30 27.11
CA ILE A 726 34.04 24.44 27.07
C ILE A 726 33.32 25.72 27.51
N SER A 727 32.07 25.93 27.07
CA SER A 727 31.23 27.07 27.48
C SER A 727 29.76 26.85 27.15
N ALA A 728 28.85 27.63 27.73
CA ALA A 728 27.41 27.55 27.47
C ALA A 728 26.79 28.94 27.22
N ILE A 729 25.81 29.00 26.32
CA ILE A 729 25.02 30.19 25.98
C ILE A 729 23.58 29.98 26.46
N PHE A 730 23.09 30.95 27.23
CA PHE A 730 21.78 30.91 27.87
C PHE A 730 20.82 31.94 27.27
N TYR A 731 19.58 31.50 27.07
CA TYR A 731 18.47 32.32 26.61
C TYR A 731 17.20 31.95 27.38
N ARG A 732 16.25 32.88 27.45
CA ARG A 732 14.90 32.68 28.01
C ARG A 732 13.83 33.41 27.19
N PRO A 733 12.55 33.01 27.26
CA PRO A 733 11.45 33.87 26.82
C PRO A 733 11.36 35.15 27.67
N ALA A 734 10.88 36.25 27.07
CA ALA A 734 10.94 37.59 27.66
C ALA A 734 10.02 37.79 28.88
N ASN A 735 8.76 37.35 28.81
CA ASN A 735 7.79 37.49 29.91
C ASN A 735 6.66 36.45 29.84
N VAL A 736 6.78 35.38 30.63
CA VAL A 736 5.65 34.66 31.25
C VAL A 736 6.14 34.24 32.65
N GLN A 737 5.48 34.68 33.72
CA GLN A 737 5.63 34.04 35.04
C GLN A 737 4.92 32.69 35.01
N PRO A 738 5.40 31.66 35.73
CA PRO A 738 4.78 30.34 35.72
C PRO A 738 3.35 30.41 36.27
N ASP A 739 2.37 30.38 35.38
CA ASP A 739 0.94 30.39 35.71
C ASP A 739 0.50 28.95 36.05
N VAL A 740 0.89 28.49 37.24
CA VAL A 740 0.74 27.08 37.70
C VAL A 740 -0.73 26.63 37.78
N ASN A 741 -1.70 27.54 37.59
CA ASN A 741 -3.13 27.25 37.58
C ASN A 741 -3.86 27.82 36.33
N ARG A 742 -3.26 27.71 35.14
CA ARG A 742 -4.01 27.83 33.87
C ARG A 742 -3.78 26.64 32.93
N GLU A 743 -4.85 25.91 32.66
CA GLU A 743 -4.99 25.10 31.46
C GLU A 743 -5.11 26.03 30.23
N THR A 744 -3.97 26.35 29.60
CA THR A 744 -3.95 27.24 28.42
C THR A 744 -4.19 26.48 27.13
N GLY A 745 -5.12 26.98 26.31
CA GLY A 745 -5.21 26.60 24.89
C GLY A 745 -3.95 26.98 24.10
N PRO A 746 -3.76 26.43 22.88
CA PRO A 746 -2.44 26.37 22.25
C PRO A 746 -1.88 27.71 21.77
N ILE A 747 -0.61 27.97 22.10
CA ILE A 747 0.21 28.92 21.33
C ILE A 747 0.69 28.20 20.06
N THR A 748 0.62 28.88 18.92
CA THR A 748 0.81 28.27 17.60
C THR A 748 2.25 27.82 17.32
N ALA A 749 2.47 26.50 17.37
CA ALA A 749 3.49 25.88 16.56
C ALA A 749 3.24 26.18 15.07
N VAL A 750 4.27 26.05 14.21
CA VAL A 750 3.96 25.81 12.79
C VAL A 750 3.22 24.49 12.71
N SER A 751 2.11 24.50 11.97
CA SER A 751 1.24 23.35 11.77
C SER A 751 2.00 22.19 11.13
N ARG A 752 2.43 21.25 11.98
CA ARG A 752 2.49 19.82 11.64
C ARG A 752 1.16 19.46 10.98
N LEU A 753 1.22 18.88 9.78
CA LEU A 753 0.03 18.46 9.06
C LEU A 753 -0.76 17.48 9.93
N ALA A 754 -2.03 17.80 10.17
CA ALA A 754 -2.95 16.92 10.86
C ALA A 754 -3.53 15.90 9.86
N THR A 755 -3.43 14.61 10.18
CA THR A 755 -3.88 13.52 9.31
C THR A 755 -5.20 12.93 9.80
N GLY A 756 -6.04 12.43 8.89
CA GLY A 756 -7.33 11.88 9.29
C GLY A 756 -7.98 10.91 8.32
N MET A 757 -9.11 10.34 8.74
CA MET A 757 -9.87 9.34 7.99
C MET A 757 -11.37 9.60 8.03
N ASN A 758 -12.04 9.50 6.88
CA ASN A 758 -13.50 9.44 6.80
C ASN A 758 -14.00 8.05 7.18
N VAL A 759 -14.95 8.00 8.11
CA VAL A 759 -15.60 6.78 8.63
C VAL A 759 -17.11 6.91 8.51
N ASN A 760 -17.82 5.78 8.40
CA ASN A 760 -19.28 5.76 8.35
C ASN A 760 -19.85 4.96 9.55
N PRO A 761 -20.27 5.63 10.64
CA PRO A 761 -20.91 5.02 11.79
C PRO A 761 -22.20 4.22 11.55
N ASP A 762 -22.78 4.28 10.35
CA ASP A 762 -24.03 3.60 9.99
C ASP A 762 -23.82 2.36 9.10
N ALA A 763 -22.59 2.05 8.67
CA ALA A 763 -22.29 0.95 7.75
C ALA A 763 -21.35 -0.13 8.35
N PRO A 764 -21.46 -1.41 7.93
CA PRO A 764 -20.61 -2.49 8.42
C PRO A 764 -19.12 -2.21 8.20
N HIS A 765 -18.27 -2.61 9.14
CA HIS A 765 -16.80 -2.47 9.10
C HIS A 765 -16.25 -1.04 8.86
N SER A 766 -17.13 -0.04 8.75
CA SER A 766 -16.83 1.30 8.22
C SER A 766 -16.36 2.31 9.26
N ASN A 767 -16.21 1.87 10.52
CA ASN A 767 -15.91 2.71 11.66
C ASN A 767 -15.20 1.89 12.75
N PRO A 768 -13.86 1.75 12.71
CA PRO A 768 -13.07 0.82 13.53
C PRO A 768 -12.81 1.35 14.95
N TYR A 769 -13.80 1.99 15.59
CA TYR A 769 -13.62 2.65 16.90
C TYR A 769 -13.35 1.67 18.07
N THR A 770 -13.42 0.37 17.82
CA THR A 770 -13.14 -0.71 18.78
C THR A 770 -11.74 -1.33 18.62
N THR A 771 -10.95 -0.89 17.63
CA THR A 771 -9.58 -1.38 17.39
C THR A 771 -8.57 -0.22 17.36
N ASP A 772 -7.29 -0.54 17.56
CA ASP A 772 -6.19 0.43 17.50
C ASP A 772 -5.81 0.81 16.04
N ASP A 773 -6.56 0.39 15.01
CA ASP A 773 -6.15 0.54 13.60
C ASP A 773 -5.95 2.00 13.15
N LEU A 774 -6.74 2.95 13.66
CA LEU A 774 -6.62 4.38 13.35
C LEU A 774 -5.66 5.16 14.27
N LYS A 775 -5.11 4.51 15.31
CA LYS A 775 -4.29 5.15 16.35
C LYS A 775 -3.01 5.73 15.78
N GLY A 776 -2.86 7.05 15.90
CA GLY A 776 -1.75 7.83 15.31
C GLY A 776 -2.23 8.98 14.40
N LEU A 777 -3.43 8.87 13.84
CA LEU A 777 -4.14 9.99 13.19
C LEU A 777 -4.49 11.10 14.19
N ASP A 778 -4.77 12.30 13.68
CA ASP A 778 -5.30 13.43 14.45
C ASP A 778 -6.83 13.53 14.38
N TRP A 779 -7.47 13.11 13.27
CA TRP A 779 -8.91 13.27 13.04
C TRP A 779 -9.61 12.02 12.49
N VAL A 780 -10.85 11.79 12.94
CA VAL A 780 -11.88 11.08 12.17
C VAL A 780 -12.96 12.06 11.73
N ARG A 781 -13.57 11.81 10.56
CA ARG A 781 -14.66 12.61 10.00
C ARG A 781 -15.89 11.75 9.71
N PHE A 782 -17.07 12.21 10.11
CA PHE A 782 -18.34 11.54 9.85
C PHE A 782 -19.55 12.49 9.93
N VAL A 783 -20.66 12.11 9.26
CA VAL A 783 -21.94 12.82 9.35
C VAL A 783 -22.70 12.41 10.62
N PHE A 784 -23.20 13.39 11.37
CA PHE A 784 -24.12 13.12 12.49
C PHE A 784 -25.55 13.02 11.96
N LYS A 785 -26.01 11.79 11.72
CA LYS A 785 -27.35 11.52 11.18
C LYS A 785 -28.37 11.51 12.30
N LEU A 786 -29.38 12.35 12.15
CA LEU A 786 -30.52 12.46 13.07
C LEU A 786 -31.83 12.37 12.29
N ALA A 787 -31.99 13.13 11.21
CA ALA A 787 -33.10 12.97 10.28
C ALA A 787 -32.94 11.74 9.35
N ALA A 788 -31.73 11.44 8.89
CA ALA A 788 -31.46 10.34 7.94
C ALA A 788 -30.97 9.03 8.59
N ARG A 789 -31.29 8.79 9.86
CA ARG A 789 -30.88 7.56 10.58
C ARG A 789 -31.37 6.29 9.84
N PRO A 790 -30.60 5.18 9.79
CA PRO A 790 -31.02 3.96 9.09
C PRO A 790 -32.34 3.40 9.64
N LYS A 791 -32.45 3.31 10.96
CA LYS A 791 -33.69 2.92 11.64
C LYS A 791 -34.69 4.09 11.63
N VAL A 792 -35.77 3.95 10.86
CA VAL A 792 -36.79 4.99 10.70
C VAL A 792 -37.40 5.43 12.03
N ALA A 793 -37.64 4.50 12.96
CA ALA A 793 -38.22 4.78 14.27
C ALA A 793 -37.32 5.59 15.22
N GLU A 794 -36.01 5.69 14.96
CA GLU A 794 -35.07 6.51 15.75
C GLU A 794 -34.87 7.91 15.14
N ARG A 795 -35.47 8.21 13.98
CA ARG A 795 -35.26 9.49 13.29
C ARG A 795 -35.80 10.66 14.11
N ASN A 796 -35.00 11.70 14.22
CA ASN A 796 -35.21 12.90 15.03
C ASN A 796 -35.16 12.68 16.56
N ASP A 797 -34.86 11.47 17.07
CA ASP A 797 -34.50 11.29 18.48
C ASP A 797 -33.00 11.54 18.71
N LEU A 798 -32.70 12.66 19.36
CA LEU A 798 -31.35 13.01 19.79
C LEU A 798 -30.78 12.02 20.83
N SER A 799 -31.63 11.33 21.59
CA SER A 799 -31.21 10.37 22.61
C SER A 799 -30.65 9.10 21.96
N ALA A 800 -31.38 8.53 21.01
CA ALA A 800 -30.91 7.43 20.17
C ALA A 800 -29.66 7.82 19.34
N ALA A 801 -29.63 9.04 18.78
CA ALA A 801 -28.45 9.53 18.07
C ALA A 801 -27.22 9.62 18.99
N PHE A 802 -27.34 10.25 20.17
CA PHE A 802 -26.25 10.29 21.13
C PHE A 802 -25.85 8.88 21.57
N ALA A 803 -26.77 7.94 21.81
CA ALA A 803 -26.43 6.56 22.17
C ALA A 803 -25.51 5.85 21.14
N GLN A 804 -25.62 6.18 19.85
CA GLN A 804 -24.71 5.69 18.81
C GLN A 804 -23.37 6.43 18.78
N TYR A 805 -23.36 7.77 18.86
CA TYR A 805 -22.15 8.57 18.67
C TYR A 805 -21.31 8.77 19.95
N ASP A 806 -21.89 8.67 21.16
CA ASP A 806 -21.17 8.78 22.45
C ASP A 806 -20.12 7.69 22.73
N PRO A 807 -20.25 6.42 22.32
CA PRO A 807 -19.15 5.45 22.42
C PRO A 807 -18.05 5.74 21.39
N ILE A 808 -18.43 6.11 20.16
CA ILE A 808 -17.51 6.34 19.03
C ILE A 808 -16.55 7.51 19.34
N ILE A 809 -17.09 8.70 19.64
CA ILE A 809 -16.30 9.90 19.90
C ILE A 809 -15.40 9.70 21.14
N ARG A 810 -15.90 8.97 22.15
CA ARG A 810 -15.15 8.67 23.38
C ARG A 810 -14.01 7.69 23.15
N ALA A 811 -14.18 6.70 22.27
CA ALA A 811 -13.13 5.75 21.94
C ALA A 811 -12.00 6.43 21.15
N TYR A 812 -12.35 7.18 20.09
CA TYR A 812 -11.36 7.95 19.33
C TYR A 812 -10.63 8.99 20.18
N ASN A 813 -11.33 9.71 21.07
CA ASN A 813 -10.68 10.65 21.98
C ASN A 813 -9.70 9.96 22.95
N ARG A 814 -9.97 8.72 23.39
CA ARG A 814 -9.02 7.91 24.18
C ARG A 814 -7.81 7.44 23.36
N MET A 815 -7.94 7.29 22.05
CA MET A 815 -6.83 6.99 21.13
C MET A 815 -5.99 8.23 20.79
N GLY A 816 -6.37 9.41 21.30
CA GLY A 816 -5.75 10.71 20.94
C GLY A 816 -6.34 11.35 19.67
N ILE A 817 -7.36 10.75 19.07
CA ILE A 817 -7.94 11.14 17.78
C ILE A 817 -9.16 12.05 18.03
N LYS A 818 -9.22 13.18 17.33
CA LYS A 818 -10.30 14.16 17.38
C LYS A 818 -11.44 13.78 16.42
N SER A 819 -12.64 14.33 16.61
CA SER A 819 -13.80 14.08 15.73
C SER A 819 -14.28 15.34 15.04
N LEU A 820 -14.30 15.33 13.69
CA LEU A 820 -14.94 16.35 12.86
C LEU A 820 -16.36 15.87 12.51
N ILE A 821 -17.35 16.56 13.05
CA ILE A 821 -18.78 16.22 12.95
C ILE A 821 -19.44 17.06 11.86
N ILE A 822 -19.98 16.40 10.84
CA ILE A 822 -20.66 17.09 9.72
C ILE A 822 -22.13 17.28 10.06
N LEU A 823 -22.61 18.51 9.87
CA LEU A 823 -23.97 18.96 10.16
C LEU A 823 -24.65 19.46 8.87
N ASN A 824 -25.57 18.66 8.32
CA ASN A 824 -26.17 18.87 7.00
C ASN A 824 -27.67 18.43 6.95
N GLN A 825 -28.23 18.21 5.76
CA GLN A 825 -29.59 17.69 5.56
C GLN A 825 -29.87 16.31 6.18
N GLU A 826 -28.84 15.51 6.45
CA GLU A 826 -28.97 14.20 7.13
C GLU A 826 -29.05 14.36 8.65
N THR A 827 -28.51 15.44 9.18
CA THR A 827 -28.74 15.88 10.55
C THR A 827 -30.17 16.41 10.70
N VAL A 828 -30.59 17.35 9.85
CA VAL A 828 -31.95 17.92 9.89
C VAL A 828 -32.52 18.02 8.48
N TRP A 829 -33.61 17.29 8.21
CA TRP A 829 -34.41 17.51 7.00
C TRP A 829 -35.26 18.78 7.15
N GLY A 830 -35.89 18.95 8.33
CA GLY A 830 -36.63 20.17 8.71
C GLY A 830 -37.74 20.52 7.72
N ASN A 831 -38.02 21.82 7.58
CA ASN A 831 -38.86 22.35 6.51
C ASN A 831 -38.06 22.55 5.20
N ALA A 832 -37.40 21.48 4.74
CA ALA A 832 -36.51 21.39 3.57
C ALA A 832 -36.78 22.43 2.44
N PRO A 833 -36.07 23.58 2.40
CA PRO A 833 -36.41 24.68 1.50
C PRO A 833 -36.31 24.36 0.01
N TRP A 834 -35.44 23.39 -0.32
CA TRP A 834 -35.26 22.82 -1.65
C TRP A 834 -36.48 22.03 -2.17
N GLN A 835 -37.45 21.68 -1.31
CA GLN A 835 -38.74 21.11 -1.72
C GLN A 835 -39.76 22.18 -2.18
N GLY A 836 -39.30 23.42 -2.41
CA GLY A 836 -40.08 24.48 -3.06
C GLY A 836 -40.64 25.56 -2.13
N ASN A 837 -40.60 25.36 -0.81
CA ASN A 837 -41.08 26.37 0.16
C ASN A 837 -40.12 27.57 0.31
N GLN A 838 -38.82 27.40 -0.01
CA GLN A 838 -37.77 28.44 0.05
C GLN A 838 -37.55 29.12 1.42
N ASP A 839 -38.06 28.59 2.54
CA ASP A 839 -37.85 29.15 3.88
C ASP A 839 -36.50 28.73 4.51
N TRP A 840 -35.44 29.27 3.90
CA TRP A 840 -34.07 29.12 4.39
C TRP A 840 -33.86 29.74 5.80
N GLN A 841 -34.74 30.62 6.28
CA GLN A 841 -34.66 31.20 7.63
C GLN A 841 -35.14 30.20 8.68
N GLN A 842 -36.30 29.57 8.48
CA GLN A 842 -36.83 28.56 9.39
C GLN A 842 -35.96 27.30 9.39
N TYR A 843 -35.52 26.83 8.21
CA TYR A 843 -34.61 25.70 8.13
C TYR A 843 -33.29 25.95 8.88
N ALA A 844 -32.67 27.12 8.67
CA ALA A 844 -31.45 27.47 9.39
C ALA A 844 -31.66 27.65 10.90
N ASN A 845 -32.85 28.05 11.37
CA ASN A 845 -33.19 28.03 12.79
C ASN A 845 -33.27 26.59 13.34
N GLN A 846 -33.90 25.66 12.60
CA GLN A 846 -34.05 24.25 12.98
C GLN A 846 -32.69 23.55 13.07
N LEU A 847 -31.83 23.70 12.06
CA LEU A 847 -30.48 23.14 12.09
C LEU A 847 -29.61 23.79 13.17
N ALA A 848 -29.76 25.10 13.45
CA ALA A 848 -29.02 25.77 14.51
C ALA A 848 -29.41 25.30 15.93
N ASP A 849 -30.70 25.07 16.20
CA ASP A 849 -31.17 24.51 17.49
C ASP A 849 -30.63 23.08 17.72
N VAL A 850 -30.68 22.23 16.70
CA VAL A 850 -30.12 20.87 16.75
C VAL A 850 -28.59 20.89 16.89
N ALA A 851 -27.89 21.69 16.08
CA ALA A 851 -26.44 21.88 16.17
C ALA A 851 -26.02 22.40 17.55
N GLY A 852 -26.76 23.36 18.11
CA GLY A 852 -26.55 23.85 19.47
C GLY A 852 -26.73 22.76 20.53
N LYS A 853 -27.73 21.88 20.40
CA LYS A 853 -27.92 20.73 21.30
C LYS A 853 -26.77 19.72 21.20
N ILE A 854 -26.29 19.42 19.99
CA ILE A 854 -25.13 18.55 19.73
C ILE A 854 -23.84 19.16 20.31
N ALA A 855 -23.58 20.45 20.03
CA ALA A 855 -22.45 21.19 20.58
C ALA A 855 -22.47 21.21 22.12
N ARG A 856 -23.63 21.52 22.72
CA ARG A 856 -23.80 21.54 24.19
C ARG A 856 -23.52 20.18 24.82
N HIS A 857 -23.82 19.08 24.14
CA HIS A 857 -23.56 17.71 24.61
C HIS A 857 -22.08 17.34 24.53
N TYR A 858 -21.42 17.66 23.40
CA TYR A 858 -20.01 17.32 23.17
C TYR A 858 -18.99 18.35 23.70
N ARG A 859 -19.42 19.53 24.18
CA ARG A 859 -18.57 20.62 24.69
C ARG A 859 -17.45 20.20 25.65
N ARG A 860 -17.64 19.10 26.40
CA ARG A 860 -16.65 18.49 27.30
C ARG A 860 -15.33 18.06 26.62
N TYR A 861 -15.35 17.88 25.30
CA TYR A 861 -14.17 17.52 24.52
C TYR A 861 -13.41 18.73 23.95
N GLY A 862 -13.97 19.95 24.02
CA GLY A 862 -13.34 21.18 23.56
C GLY A 862 -12.80 21.09 22.13
N GLU A 863 -11.52 21.41 21.96
CA GLU A 863 -10.80 21.36 20.68
C GLU A 863 -10.68 19.95 20.07
N ASN A 864 -11.11 18.90 20.77
CA ASN A 864 -11.10 17.52 20.26
C ASN A 864 -12.40 17.11 19.55
N VAL A 865 -13.41 18.00 19.54
CA VAL A 865 -14.56 17.88 18.65
C VAL A 865 -14.68 19.18 17.85
N ALA A 866 -14.75 19.05 16.53
CA ALA A 866 -14.95 20.12 15.57
C ALA A 866 -16.25 19.91 14.78
N TYR A 867 -16.73 20.96 14.12
CA TYR A 867 -17.97 20.93 13.34
C TYR A 867 -17.76 21.47 11.94
N GLU A 868 -18.19 20.70 10.94
CA GLU A 868 -18.25 21.12 9.55
C GLU A 868 -19.71 21.41 9.19
N ILE A 869 -19.97 22.65 8.77
CA ILE A 869 -21.33 23.09 8.41
C ILE A 869 -21.55 22.75 6.93
N TRP A 870 -22.36 21.74 6.65
CA TRP A 870 -22.65 21.19 5.33
C TRP A 870 -21.52 20.42 4.62
N ASN A 871 -21.92 19.51 3.73
CA ASN A 871 -21.05 18.73 2.86
C ASN A 871 -21.38 19.04 1.40
N GLU A 872 -20.40 19.31 0.54
CA GLU A 872 -20.55 19.50 -0.92
C GLU A 872 -21.71 20.42 -1.37
N GLY A 873 -22.02 21.46 -0.58
CA GLY A 873 -23.21 22.31 -0.78
C GLY A 873 -23.12 23.28 -1.96
N ASP A 874 -21.91 23.46 -2.50
CA ASP A 874 -21.58 24.26 -3.68
C ASP A 874 -21.84 23.53 -5.01
N LYS A 875 -22.03 22.21 -4.97
CA LYS A 875 -22.05 21.33 -6.14
C LYS A 875 -23.48 21.05 -6.62
N PRO A 876 -23.93 21.61 -7.76
CA PRO A 876 -25.26 21.31 -8.30
C PRO A 876 -25.35 19.85 -8.78
N HIS A 877 -26.57 19.30 -8.79
CA HIS A 877 -26.87 17.92 -9.21
C HIS A 877 -26.11 16.81 -8.46
N ASN A 878 -25.60 17.10 -7.25
CA ASN A 878 -24.92 16.12 -6.42
C ASN A 878 -25.91 15.09 -5.83
N PRO A 879 -25.71 13.76 -6.01
CA PRO A 879 -26.54 12.75 -5.37
C PRO A 879 -26.23 12.57 -3.87
N ALA A 880 -25.04 12.95 -3.41
CA ALA A 880 -24.61 12.77 -2.01
C ALA A 880 -25.01 13.95 -1.11
N SER A 881 -25.33 15.12 -1.67
CA SER A 881 -25.70 16.30 -0.88
C SER A 881 -26.62 17.27 -1.61
N VAL A 882 -27.41 18.01 -0.84
CA VAL A 882 -28.28 19.05 -1.36
C VAL A 882 -27.46 20.31 -1.66
N PHE A 883 -27.53 20.77 -2.91
CA PHE A 883 -27.01 22.07 -3.32
C PHE A 883 -27.72 23.21 -2.60
N VAL A 884 -26.95 24.17 -2.07
CA VAL A 884 -27.43 25.37 -1.41
C VAL A 884 -26.82 26.60 -2.08
N PRO A 885 -27.61 27.54 -2.63
CA PRO A 885 -27.06 28.78 -3.19
C PRO A 885 -26.29 29.59 -2.13
N ALA A 886 -25.19 30.23 -2.52
CA ALA A 886 -24.23 30.83 -1.59
C ALA A 886 -24.83 31.88 -0.62
N ASP A 887 -25.84 32.64 -1.07
CA ASP A 887 -26.54 33.62 -0.25
C ASP A 887 -27.50 32.97 0.77
N ARG A 888 -28.10 31.82 0.42
CA ARG A 888 -28.89 30.98 1.32
C ARG A 888 -28.00 30.25 2.32
N PHE A 889 -26.82 29.82 1.87
CA PHE A 889 -25.83 29.18 2.73
C PHE A 889 -25.31 30.14 3.80
N ALA A 890 -25.12 31.43 3.47
CA ALA A 890 -24.80 32.46 4.46
C ALA A 890 -25.82 32.54 5.63
N ILE A 891 -27.11 32.29 5.37
CA ILE A 891 -28.16 32.24 6.42
C ILE A 891 -27.96 31.03 7.34
N ILE A 892 -27.70 29.85 6.77
CA ILE A 892 -27.41 28.61 7.52
C ILE A 892 -26.15 28.80 8.36
N LEU A 893 -25.02 29.14 7.72
CA LEU A 893 -23.72 29.29 8.34
C LEU A 893 -23.76 30.26 9.52
N LYS A 894 -24.36 31.45 9.34
CA LYS A 894 -24.45 32.49 10.36
C LYS A 894 -25.23 32.05 11.61
N LYS A 895 -26.29 31.25 11.45
CA LYS A 895 -27.13 30.76 12.56
C LYS A 895 -26.51 29.54 13.24
N VAL A 896 -26.07 28.56 12.45
CA VAL A 896 -25.48 27.30 12.95
C VAL A 896 -24.17 27.56 13.69
N ALA A 897 -23.26 28.35 13.12
CA ALA A 897 -22.01 28.73 13.78
C ALA A 897 -22.24 29.48 15.10
N ALA A 898 -23.19 30.42 15.13
CA ALA A 898 -23.54 31.16 16.35
C ALA A 898 -24.09 30.24 17.46
N ALA A 899 -24.96 29.28 17.11
CA ALA A 899 -25.50 28.32 18.07
C ALA A 899 -24.44 27.33 18.59
N ILE A 900 -23.49 26.93 17.75
CA ILE A 900 -22.34 26.10 18.17
C ILE A 900 -21.42 26.92 19.09
N ARG A 901 -21.01 28.13 18.69
CA ARG A 901 -20.17 29.03 19.52
C ARG A 901 -20.78 29.35 20.88
N ALA A 902 -22.11 29.47 20.98
CA ALA A 902 -22.81 29.72 22.24
C ALA A 902 -22.81 28.52 23.22
N HIS A 903 -22.41 27.32 22.78
CA HIS A 903 -22.49 26.09 23.57
C HIS A 903 -21.20 25.27 23.63
N ALA A 904 -20.32 25.42 22.63
CA ALA A 904 -18.98 24.86 22.57
C ALA A 904 -18.03 25.90 21.91
N PRO A 905 -17.69 27.00 22.61
CA PRO A 905 -16.89 28.08 22.02
C PRO A 905 -15.51 27.62 21.51
N ASN A 906 -14.91 26.62 22.17
CA ASN A 906 -13.58 26.09 21.89
C ASN A 906 -13.54 24.97 20.83
N SER A 907 -14.68 24.59 20.24
CA SER A 907 -14.73 23.57 19.18
C SER A 907 -14.47 24.21 17.81
N PRO A 908 -13.50 23.72 17.00
CA PRO A 908 -13.24 24.30 15.68
C PRO A 908 -14.46 24.24 14.75
N LEU A 909 -14.62 25.26 13.92
CA LEU A 909 -15.68 25.39 12.92
C LEU A 909 -15.09 25.45 11.51
N VAL A 910 -15.62 24.62 10.61
CA VAL A 910 -15.26 24.58 9.19
C VAL A 910 -16.47 25.05 8.36
N PHE A 911 -16.21 25.87 7.34
CA PHE A 911 -17.22 26.46 6.44
C PHE A 911 -18.15 25.44 5.76
N GLY A 912 -17.68 24.21 5.59
CA GLY A 912 -18.27 23.15 4.77
C GLY A 912 -17.25 22.61 3.77
N GLY A 913 -17.34 21.33 3.40
CA GLY A 913 -16.48 20.70 2.40
C GLY A 913 -16.90 21.03 0.96
N LEU A 914 -16.15 21.92 0.27
CA LEU A 914 -16.46 22.38 -1.09
C LEU A 914 -15.96 21.40 -2.16
N ALA A 915 -16.79 21.07 -3.15
CA ALA A 915 -16.52 20.01 -4.11
C ALA A 915 -16.66 20.41 -5.60
N THR A 916 -16.73 21.71 -5.88
CA THR A 916 -16.51 22.30 -7.21
C THR A 916 -15.04 22.69 -7.40
N GLY A 917 -14.65 23.10 -8.62
CA GLY A 917 -13.29 23.55 -8.92
C GLY A 917 -12.87 24.78 -8.12
N PRO A 918 -11.57 25.14 -8.12
CA PRO A 918 -11.07 26.25 -7.30
C PRO A 918 -11.66 27.60 -7.73
N GLU A 919 -11.84 27.85 -9.02
CA GLU A 919 -12.55 29.03 -9.54
C GLU A 919 -14.00 29.14 -9.02
N GLU A 920 -14.79 28.07 -9.16
CA GLU A 920 -16.19 28.01 -8.73
C GLU A 920 -16.32 28.11 -7.21
N SER A 921 -15.48 27.39 -6.46
CA SER A 921 -15.37 27.45 -5.01
C SER A 921 -15.07 28.87 -4.54
N ILE A 922 -14.12 29.57 -5.17
CA ILE A 922 -13.78 30.96 -4.83
C ILE A 922 -14.96 31.89 -5.12
N ALA A 923 -15.63 31.74 -6.27
CA ALA A 923 -16.81 32.54 -6.59
C ALA A 923 -17.98 32.30 -5.61
N TYR A 924 -18.18 31.05 -5.18
CA TYR A 924 -19.17 30.68 -4.17
C TYR A 924 -18.84 31.27 -2.79
N LEU A 925 -17.59 31.13 -2.34
CA LEU A 925 -17.10 31.72 -1.09
C LEU A 925 -17.23 33.24 -1.09
N GLN A 926 -16.91 33.92 -2.18
CA GLN A 926 -17.06 35.38 -2.32
C GLN A 926 -18.54 35.81 -2.23
N GLN A 927 -19.45 35.11 -2.91
CA GLN A 927 -20.89 35.38 -2.82
C GLN A 927 -21.43 35.17 -1.40
N CYS A 928 -21.05 34.07 -0.73
CA CYS A 928 -21.42 33.81 0.66
C CYS A 928 -20.85 34.89 1.60
N LYS A 929 -19.58 35.28 1.41
CA LYS A 929 -18.93 36.34 2.21
C LYS A 929 -19.65 37.68 2.10
N ASN A 930 -20.07 38.05 0.89
CA ASN A 930 -20.85 39.26 0.65
C ASN A 930 -22.23 39.19 1.32
N ALA A 931 -22.91 38.04 1.25
CA ALA A 931 -24.21 37.82 1.88
C ALA A 931 -24.17 37.75 3.43
N LEU A 932 -23.06 37.26 4.02
CA LEU A 932 -22.84 37.27 5.48
C LEU A 932 -22.77 38.69 6.05
N ASN A 933 -22.19 39.62 5.27
CA ASN A 933 -21.91 41.02 5.62
C ASN A 933 -21.23 41.16 7.00
N GLY A 934 -20.03 40.60 7.14
CA GLY A 934 -19.30 40.58 8.41
C GLY A 934 -18.04 39.70 8.42
N PRO A 935 -17.43 39.47 9.61
CA PRO A 935 -16.34 38.53 9.78
C PRO A 935 -16.75 37.10 9.40
N TRP A 936 -15.78 36.21 9.19
CA TRP A 936 -16.09 34.79 9.02
C TRP A 936 -16.56 34.22 10.38
N PRO A 937 -17.68 33.47 10.43
CA PRO A 937 -18.16 32.86 11.67
C PRO A 937 -17.53 31.48 11.92
N VAL A 938 -16.50 31.11 11.16
CA VAL A 938 -15.82 29.81 11.14
C VAL A 938 -14.30 30.01 11.06
N ASP A 939 -13.53 29.00 11.44
CA ASP A 939 -12.08 29.08 11.62
C ASP A 939 -11.30 28.56 10.40
N ALA A 940 -11.94 27.74 9.56
CA ALA A 940 -11.35 27.14 8.35
C ALA A 940 -12.39 26.96 7.22
N ILE A 941 -11.91 26.68 6.01
CA ILE A 941 -12.74 26.35 4.82
C ILE A 941 -12.44 24.90 4.38
N GLY A 942 -13.46 24.06 4.19
CA GLY A 942 -13.28 22.69 3.72
C GLY A 942 -13.22 22.61 2.19
N ILE A 943 -12.39 21.71 1.65
CA ILE A 943 -12.27 21.47 0.20
C ILE A 943 -12.09 19.97 -0.09
N HIS A 944 -12.67 19.50 -1.19
CA HIS A 944 -12.71 18.09 -1.64
C HIS A 944 -11.98 17.91 -2.99
N PRO A 945 -10.63 17.90 -3.01
CA PRO A 945 -9.84 17.74 -4.22
C PRO A 945 -9.81 16.30 -4.77
N TYR A 946 -10.98 15.75 -5.09
CA TYR A 946 -11.12 14.41 -5.66
C TYR A 946 -10.50 14.29 -7.05
N THR A 947 -9.82 13.17 -7.27
CA THR A 947 -9.27 12.78 -8.58
C THR A 947 -9.46 11.28 -8.79
N ARG A 948 -9.45 10.82 -10.05
CA ARG A 948 -9.58 9.39 -10.36
C ARG A 948 -8.24 8.67 -10.51
N TRP A 949 -7.19 9.35 -11.00
CA TRP A 949 -5.98 8.67 -11.50
C TRP A 949 -4.65 9.41 -11.25
N ALA A 950 -4.62 10.45 -10.42
CA ALA A 950 -3.36 11.13 -10.10
C ALA A 950 -2.45 10.21 -9.27
N THR A 951 -1.24 9.95 -9.74
CA THR A 951 -0.29 8.99 -9.12
C THR A 951 1.11 9.57 -8.90
N ARG A 952 1.30 10.87 -9.20
CA ARG A 952 2.53 11.64 -8.93
C ARG A 952 2.18 13.09 -8.64
N ALA A 953 2.94 13.73 -7.75
CA ALA A 953 2.82 15.16 -7.49
C ALA A 953 3.41 16.05 -8.62
N PRO A 954 2.86 17.25 -8.90
CA PRO A 954 1.63 17.81 -8.32
C PRO A 954 0.38 17.18 -8.92
N PHE A 955 -0.57 16.79 -8.07
CA PHE A 955 -1.76 16.02 -8.48
C PHE A 955 -2.72 16.84 -9.31
N ASP A 956 -3.21 16.27 -10.39
CA ASP A 956 -4.34 16.80 -11.17
C ASP A 956 -5.65 16.60 -10.38
N TRP A 957 -6.40 17.67 -10.11
CA TRP A 957 -7.77 17.64 -9.54
C TRP A 957 -8.79 17.24 -10.64
N GLY A 958 -8.44 16.20 -11.40
CA GLY A 958 -9.10 15.87 -12.67
C GLY A 958 -8.85 16.91 -13.77
N GLN A 959 -8.89 16.43 -15.01
CA GLN A 959 -8.45 17.13 -16.24
C GLN A 959 -9.17 18.46 -16.58
N HIS A 960 -10.04 18.95 -15.71
CA HIS A 960 -10.81 20.18 -15.85
C HIS A 960 -10.41 21.29 -14.87
N TYR A 961 -9.82 20.96 -13.71
CA TYR A 961 -9.56 21.94 -12.63
C TYR A 961 -8.07 22.29 -12.44
N GLY A 962 -7.17 21.50 -13.03
CA GLY A 962 -5.72 21.70 -12.93
C GLY A 962 -5.15 21.13 -11.64
N THR A 963 -3.91 21.51 -11.31
CA THR A 963 -3.20 20.84 -10.21
C THR A 963 -3.60 21.36 -8.83
N LEU A 964 -3.47 20.50 -7.82
CA LEU A 964 -3.71 20.82 -6.41
C LEU A 964 -2.85 22.01 -5.93
N ALA A 965 -1.64 22.16 -6.49
CA ALA A 965 -0.75 23.28 -6.22
C ALA A 965 -1.34 24.62 -6.72
N GLU A 966 -1.79 24.64 -7.97
CA GLU A 966 -2.45 25.81 -8.57
C GLU A 966 -3.76 26.13 -7.85
N ALA A 967 -4.51 25.12 -7.42
CA ALA A 967 -5.71 25.29 -6.61
C ALA A 967 -5.41 25.97 -5.26
N PHE A 968 -4.39 25.50 -4.53
CA PHE A 968 -3.97 26.13 -3.27
C PHE A 968 -3.50 27.58 -3.46
N ASP A 969 -2.75 27.87 -4.52
CA ASP A 969 -2.29 29.24 -4.82
C ASP A 969 -3.47 30.16 -5.20
N LYS A 970 -4.47 29.68 -5.95
CA LYS A 970 -5.73 30.39 -6.22
C LYS A 970 -6.48 30.69 -4.91
N TYR A 971 -6.68 29.68 -4.05
CA TYR A 971 -7.38 29.83 -2.77
C TYR A 971 -6.69 30.81 -1.83
N LYS A 972 -5.38 30.66 -1.64
CA LYS A 972 -4.55 31.52 -0.78
C LYS A 972 -4.50 32.96 -1.28
N LYS A 973 -4.57 33.19 -2.60
CA LYS A 973 -4.69 34.52 -3.20
C LYS A 973 -6.07 35.15 -2.96
N ALA A 974 -7.13 34.35 -2.91
CA ALA A 974 -8.50 34.83 -2.68
C ALA A 974 -8.83 35.05 -1.20
N PHE A 975 -8.29 34.22 -0.30
CA PHE A 975 -8.58 34.21 1.14
C PHE A 975 -7.30 34.02 1.97
N PRO A 976 -6.35 34.98 1.95
CA PRO A 976 -5.02 34.82 2.54
C PRO A 976 -5.00 34.63 4.07
N ASP A 977 -6.08 35.03 4.76
CA ASP A 977 -6.22 34.96 6.22
C ASP A 977 -6.98 33.71 6.70
N MET A 978 -7.45 32.84 5.79
CA MET A 978 -8.20 31.62 6.14
C MET A 978 -7.38 30.35 5.83
N PRO A 979 -7.22 29.42 6.79
CA PRO A 979 -6.71 28.09 6.50
C PRO A 979 -7.75 27.23 5.79
N PHE A 980 -7.29 26.38 4.88
CA PHE A 980 -8.10 25.40 4.16
C PHE A 980 -7.89 24.01 4.76
N TRP A 981 -8.94 23.21 4.88
CA TRP A 981 -8.88 21.82 5.33
C TRP A 981 -9.26 20.93 4.16
N ILE A 982 -8.43 19.95 3.82
CA ILE A 982 -8.87 18.87 2.94
C ILE A 982 -9.69 17.93 3.80
N THR A 983 -11.02 18.02 3.66
CA THR A 983 -12.00 17.27 4.45
C THR A 983 -12.35 15.92 3.83
N GLU A 984 -12.21 15.80 2.50
CA GLU A 984 -12.20 14.53 1.78
C GLU A 984 -11.13 14.59 0.66
N ILE A 985 -10.24 13.61 0.59
CA ILE A 985 -9.42 13.32 -0.60
C ILE A 985 -9.15 11.83 -0.69
N GLY A 986 -9.17 11.28 -1.90
CA GLY A 986 -8.91 9.87 -2.15
C GLY A 986 -9.34 9.45 -3.55
N VAL A 987 -9.42 8.15 -3.77
CA VAL A 987 -9.88 7.55 -5.03
C VAL A 987 -11.17 6.78 -4.75
N ALA A 988 -12.28 7.30 -5.25
CA ALA A 988 -13.62 6.77 -4.99
C ALA A 988 -14.40 6.59 -6.29
N ASP A 989 -15.07 5.45 -6.43
CA ASP A 989 -15.92 5.15 -7.57
C ASP A 989 -17.17 4.37 -7.14
N ASP A 990 -18.25 4.51 -7.91
CA ASP A 990 -19.51 3.82 -7.62
C ASP A 990 -19.45 2.33 -8.04
N ARG A 991 -18.43 1.96 -8.82
CA ARG A 991 -18.03 0.57 -9.10
C ARG A 991 -16.88 0.11 -8.20
N GLU A 992 -16.71 -1.19 -8.10
CA GLU A 992 -15.60 -1.79 -7.34
C GLU A 992 -14.23 -1.44 -7.95
N ILE A 993 -13.27 -1.09 -7.09
CA ILE A 993 -11.90 -0.77 -7.48
C ILE A 993 -11.05 -2.01 -7.22
N GLY A 994 -10.71 -2.75 -8.28
CA GLY A 994 -9.97 -4.01 -8.16
C GLY A 994 -8.55 -3.85 -7.59
N ALA A 995 -8.05 -4.93 -6.97
CA ALA A 995 -6.77 -4.98 -6.25
C ALA A 995 -5.54 -4.56 -7.07
N GLN A 996 -5.63 -4.65 -8.40
CA GLN A 996 -4.62 -4.18 -9.33
C GLN A 996 -4.30 -2.68 -9.23
N PHE A 997 -5.23 -1.85 -8.74
CA PHE A 997 -5.03 -0.40 -8.57
C PHE A 997 -4.58 -0.01 -7.16
N TYR A 998 -4.46 -0.97 -6.23
CA TYR A 998 -4.06 -0.69 -4.85
C TYR A 998 -2.64 -0.08 -4.73
N PRO A 999 -1.63 -0.47 -5.55
CA PRO A 999 -0.33 0.21 -5.56
C PRO A 999 -0.43 1.68 -5.96
N GLU A 1000 -1.22 2.02 -6.98
CA GLU A 1000 -1.44 3.39 -7.45
C GLU A 1000 -2.10 4.27 -6.37
N ILE A 1001 -3.10 3.73 -5.69
CA ILE A 1001 -3.82 4.42 -4.62
C ILE A 1001 -2.92 4.59 -3.39
N ALA A 1002 -2.06 3.61 -3.11
CA ALA A 1002 -1.02 3.70 -2.09
C ALA A 1002 0.04 4.78 -2.41
N ASP A 1003 0.54 4.82 -3.64
CA ASP A 1003 1.49 5.84 -4.11
C ASP A 1003 0.86 7.25 -4.06
N TYR A 1004 -0.36 7.41 -4.57
CA TYR A 1004 -1.11 8.66 -4.50
C TYR A 1004 -1.31 9.14 -3.05
N MET A 1005 -1.67 8.25 -2.13
CA MET A 1005 -1.84 8.59 -0.71
C MET A 1005 -0.53 9.09 -0.09
N LYS A 1006 0.59 8.37 -0.30
CA LYS A 1006 1.90 8.77 0.22
C LYS A 1006 2.32 10.13 -0.32
N ASP A 1007 2.23 10.32 -1.64
CA ASP A 1007 2.58 11.57 -2.29
C ASP A 1007 1.69 12.73 -1.80
N VAL A 1008 0.37 12.55 -1.66
CA VAL A 1008 -0.55 13.61 -1.19
C VAL A 1008 -0.14 14.11 0.19
N TYR A 1009 -0.03 13.21 1.16
CA TYR A 1009 0.29 13.59 2.53
C TYR A 1009 1.68 14.22 2.62
N LYS A 1010 2.67 13.66 1.90
CA LYS A 1010 4.01 14.23 1.82
C LYS A 1010 4.03 15.62 1.17
N TYR A 1011 3.37 15.78 0.03
CA TYR A 1011 3.39 17.02 -0.75
C TYR A 1011 2.72 18.18 0.00
N VAL A 1012 1.60 17.91 0.67
CA VAL A 1012 0.94 18.91 1.53
C VAL A 1012 1.80 19.21 2.76
N ALA A 1013 2.38 18.19 3.41
CA ALA A 1013 3.27 18.39 4.57
C ALA A 1013 4.50 19.24 4.25
N ASP A 1014 5.19 18.92 3.14
CA ASP A 1014 6.45 19.57 2.74
C ASP A 1014 6.26 21.03 2.27
N ARG A 1015 5.09 21.39 1.71
CA ARG A 1015 4.88 22.67 1.01
C ARG A 1015 3.74 23.55 1.53
N TYR A 1016 2.63 22.94 1.96
CA TYR A 1016 1.36 23.66 2.15
C TYR A 1016 0.79 23.58 3.57
N ALA A 1017 1.36 22.80 4.49
CA ALA A 1017 0.83 22.54 5.83
C ALA A 1017 0.53 23.80 6.68
N LYS A 1018 1.09 24.97 6.35
CA LYS A 1018 0.76 26.26 6.98
C LYS A 1018 -0.60 26.82 6.54
N ASP A 1019 -0.93 26.67 5.27
CA ASP A 1019 -2.16 27.18 4.65
C ASP A 1019 -3.23 26.07 4.54
N VAL A 1020 -2.80 24.81 4.52
CA VAL A 1020 -3.60 23.58 4.52
C VAL A 1020 -3.22 22.69 5.72
N PRO A 1021 -3.59 23.04 6.97
CA PRO A 1021 -3.12 22.34 8.17
C PRO A 1021 -3.76 20.98 8.44
N VAL A 1022 -4.79 20.57 7.69
CA VAL A 1022 -5.50 19.28 7.88
C VAL A 1022 -5.75 18.61 6.54
N VAL A 1023 -5.45 17.30 6.45
CA VAL A 1023 -5.83 16.42 5.34
C VAL A 1023 -6.51 15.17 5.91
N ILE A 1024 -7.71 14.88 5.42
CA ILE A 1024 -8.54 13.73 5.83
C ILE A 1024 -8.82 12.87 4.60
N TRP A 1025 -8.38 11.61 4.66
CA TRP A 1025 -8.55 10.67 3.54
C TRP A 1025 -10.00 10.18 3.43
N PHE A 1026 -10.43 9.87 2.21
CA PHE A 1026 -11.69 9.19 1.90
C PHE A 1026 -11.37 7.85 1.19
N ALA A 1027 -11.66 6.69 1.77
CA ALA A 1027 -12.35 6.44 3.04
C ALA A 1027 -11.82 5.19 3.76
N TRP A 1028 -12.36 4.87 4.93
CA TRP A 1028 -11.92 3.69 5.68
C TRP A 1028 -12.25 2.37 4.99
N SER A 1029 -13.45 2.19 4.43
CA SER A 1029 -13.95 0.90 3.93
C SER A 1029 -14.74 1.01 2.63
N ASP A 1030 -14.82 -0.07 1.84
CA ASP A 1030 -15.48 -0.05 0.51
C ASP A 1030 -17.01 0.14 0.51
N TRP A 1031 -17.67 0.05 1.66
CA TRP A 1031 -19.03 0.60 1.85
C TRP A 1031 -19.15 2.12 1.59
N MET A 1032 -18.02 2.83 1.53
CA MET A 1032 -17.93 4.25 1.25
C MET A 1032 -17.39 4.46 -0.18
N ARG A 1033 -18.24 4.18 -1.18
CA ARG A 1033 -17.95 4.32 -2.64
C ARG A 1033 -16.63 3.64 -3.06
N ASN A 1034 -16.45 2.39 -2.62
CA ASN A 1034 -15.32 1.52 -2.96
C ASN A 1034 -13.91 2.16 -2.77
N ALA A 1035 -13.82 3.15 -1.88
CA ALA A 1035 -12.64 3.99 -1.63
C ALA A 1035 -11.81 3.55 -0.41
N GLY A 1036 -12.05 2.34 0.08
CA GLY A 1036 -11.60 1.86 1.38
C GLY A 1036 -10.12 1.56 1.50
N ILE A 1037 -9.62 1.68 2.72
CA ILE A 1037 -8.40 1.03 3.23
C ILE A 1037 -8.67 -0.47 3.54
N VAL A 1038 -9.92 -0.78 3.90
CA VAL A 1038 -10.46 -2.15 4.00
C VAL A 1038 -11.59 -2.38 2.98
N ASP A 1039 -11.90 -3.63 2.69
CA ASP A 1039 -13.04 -4.01 1.83
C ASP A 1039 -14.41 -3.86 2.55
N LYS A 1040 -15.45 -4.56 2.09
CA LYS A 1040 -16.80 -4.52 2.69
C LYS A 1040 -16.91 -5.46 3.91
N GLU A 1041 -16.00 -6.43 3.99
CA GLU A 1041 -15.89 -7.50 4.99
C GLU A 1041 -14.89 -7.13 6.11
N GLY A 1042 -14.16 -6.03 5.93
CA GLY A 1042 -13.18 -5.49 6.87
C GLY A 1042 -11.76 -6.03 6.69
N GLN A 1043 -11.45 -6.75 5.61
CA GLN A 1043 -10.08 -7.20 5.32
C GLN A 1043 -9.24 -6.05 4.78
N ARG A 1044 -7.95 -6.07 5.11
CA ARG A 1044 -7.01 -4.99 4.77
C ARG A 1044 -6.62 -5.08 3.30
N LYS A 1045 -6.90 -4.04 2.53
CA LYS A 1045 -6.54 -3.96 1.11
C LYS A 1045 -5.01 -3.76 1.01
N PRO A 1046 -4.24 -4.73 0.48
CA PRO A 1046 -2.77 -4.66 0.47
C PRO A 1046 -2.29 -3.43 -0.30
N HIS A 1047 -1.08 -2.93 0.00
CA HIS A 1047 -0.55 -1.64 -0.47
C HIS A 1047 -1.30 -0.42 0.09
N ILE A 1048 -2.63 -0.32 -0.06
CA ILE A 1048 -3.42 0.82 0.48
C ILE A 1048 -3.31 0.86 2.00
N TYR A 1049 -3.48 -0.29 2.67
CA TYR A 1049 -3.32 -0.39 4.12
C TYR A 1049 -1.89 -0.06 4.58
N ASP A 1050 -0.88 -0.37 3.77
CA ASP A 1050 0.52 -0.11 4.08
C ASP A 1050 0.87 1.37 3.93
N ALA A 1051 0.43 2.03 2.86
CA ALA A 1051 0.51 3.49 2.72
C ALA A 1051 -0.26 4.21 3.84
N PHE A 1052 -1.45 3.71 4.19
CA PHE A 1052 -2.22 4.21 5.32
C PHE A 1052 -1.45 4.10 6.64
N ARG A 1053 -0.76 2.98 6.90
CA ARG A 1053 0.14 2.85 8.05
C ARG A 1053 1.23 3.91 8.04
N LEU A 1054 1.90 4.16 6.91
CA LEU A 1054 2.94 5.18 6.82
C LEU A 1054 2.39 6.59 7.15
N VAL A 1055 1.21 6.94 6.63
CA VAL A 1055 0.50 8.21 6.95
C VAL A 1055 0.17 8.30 8.44
N ARG A 1056 -0.42 7.24 9.00
CA ARG A 1056 -0.89 7.16 10.40
C ARG A 1056 0.27 7.23 11.39
N ASN A 1057 1.35 6.51 11.11
CA ASN A 1057 2.57 6.48 11.91
C ASN A 1057 3.43 7.74 11.71
N ARG A 1058 3.26 8.43 10.57
CA ARG A 1058 3.99 9.63 10.10
C ARG A 1058 5.43 9.31 9.70
N GLU A 1059 5.54 8.33 8.82
CA GLU A 1059 6.75 7.73 8.25
C GLU A 1059 6.99 8.22 6.80
N LEU A 1060 6.55 9.46 6.45
CA LEU A 1060 6.56 10.08 5.11
C LEU A 1060 7.27 11.44 5.08
#